data_AF-A0A1V6RHV5-F1
#
_entry.id   AF-A0A1V6RHV5-F1
#
_cell.length_a   1.000
_cell.length_b   1.000
_cell.length_c   1.000
_cell.angle_alpha   90.00
_cell.angle_beta   90.00
_cell.angle_gamma   90.00
#
_symmetry.space_group_name_H-M   'P 1'
#
loop_
_entity.id
_entity.type
_entity.pdbx_description
1 polymer ?
#
loop_
_entity_poly.entity_id
_entity_poly.type
_entity_poly.pdbx_seq_one_letter_code
_entity_poly.pdbx_strand_id
1 'polypeptide(L)'
;MGMSTDEMSKDAPNQSEDIGRSSNERPPPYSANEVEQPPLELPQLDLSSNLPDSTTITRDQCVAHLKFLAVLADLRDTISSDDGLFDIHDAEAERFPNELNAARARICEKRWAVYTARAVDRYTKWWSKGLPGSRPMATISDLESTDYENIINCGTIVAWSAENLPPLDILMIWHAHMLNPRNFLEDCIRYGKMSTWATGFPWEAIDHCINNQTMEYTVSEQAQQLFEEKLDFKWNNLHDPPTKDVKCPGCGWANAVPWTEARFGGSVAHAYKYGGGYADHLFEVKCFSCERIIDHGRLKVAKFRKDLEGALYKDLPMPGSFTNLYGMPEGGSTDKADPRALRDMIFPTRVVQAGRKELLRVTDSRLDLCQNVNQLKKQLETQLRDANLLWKAHGVYLKTFAYGEKIQFRRMMSRYWENLGPFALDLVGAVIRQGTFVEKMDKIDWLHSPTVFNTMDRLIKKYYVFFRIMIERPDKMAVPTLDVDLAWHTHQLSPSRYYKYSTSKVTFSFNRMFIDHDDKVDEGKLSDGFAWTSKMYRRMTEGGIYSECSCWYCEATRTSDLYGRLFTSGSAYRARVNADVLHDRSDVSSDPNKNPHISSHNAVRPKNMYHRAEWHNSIHRVRLQSDHQKALRRAEKRRQRSGSKSSNNQGDASGAYYMPYAYGYPIVVPYYAPYMMDPSINCDSYANNPACMNFTEGATGNCCAGTCGGTVAAGGCAADSGSGGCGGSGGGCGGSAGGGCGGGGGGGGGGGCGGGGGG
;
A
#
# COMPACT_ATOMS: atom_id res chain seq x y z
N MET A 1 21.49 -20.59 81.41
CA MET A 1 21.16 -19.15 81.23
C MET A 1 22.37 -18.56 80.54
N GLY A 2 22.37 -18.14 79.28
CA GLY A 2 21.35 -17.55 78.45
C GLY A 2 22.12 -16.52 77.61
N MET A 3 22.37 -16.87 76.34
CA MET A 3 22.75 -16.04 75.18
C MET A 3 23.84 -14.97 75.36
N SER A 4 24.91 -15.07 74.55
CA SER A 4 25.37 -13.96 73.70
C SER A 4 26.49 -14.40 72.73
N THR A 5 26.32 -13.95 71.48
CA THR A 5 27.31 -13.50 70.47
C THR A 5 28.54 -14.34 70.14
N ASP A 6 28.77 -14.51 68.84
CA ASP A 6 30.07 -14.48 68.12
C ASP A 6 29.76 -14.74 66.63
N GLU A 7 30.50 -14.29 65.63
CA GLU A 7 31.47 -13.24 65.39
C GLU A 7 31.69 -13.25 63.85
N MET A 8 32.22 -12.19 63.27
CA MET A 8 32.52 -12.08 61.84
C MET A 8 33.76 -12.90 61.42
N SER A 9 33.73 -13.54 60.25
CA SER A 9 34.57 -13.20 59.08
C SER A 9 35.01 -14.39 58.19
N LYS A 10 34.94 -14.13 56.87
CA LYS A 10 35.89 -14.44 55.78
C LYS A 10 36.61 -15.79 55.76
N ASP A 11 36.38 -16.59 54.71
CA ASP A 11 37.29 -16.74 53.55
C ASP A 11 36.86 -17.93 52.66
N ALA A 12 36.97 -17.75 51.34
CA ALA A 12 36.84 -18.79 50.31
C ALA A 12 38.21 -19.49 50.12
N PRO A 13 38.31 -20.74 49.61
CA PRO A 13 38.30 -20.95 48.15
C PRO A 13 37.85 -22.34 47.60
N ASN A 14 37.42 -22.34 46.34
CA ASN A 14 37.47 -23.37 45.27
C ASN A 14 37.46 -24.89 45.62
N GLN A 15 36.51 -25.64 45.04
CA GLN A 15 36.72 -26.55 43.89
C GLN A 15 35.41 -27.20 43.39
N SER A 16 35.35 -27.39 42.05
CA SER A 16 34.53 -28.27 41.18
C SER A 16 33.67 -29.37 41.85
N GLU A 17 32.50 -29.82 41.38
CA GLU A 17 32.02 -30.06 40.01
C GLU A 17 30.49 -30.40 40.07
N ASP A 18 29.73 -29.85 39.13
CA ASP A 18 28.68 -30.47 38.31
C ASP A 18 27.31 -31.03 38.82
N ILE A 19 26.30 -30.72 37.98
CA ILE A 19 24.97 -31.34 37.73
C ILE A 19 23.80 -31.13 38.72
N GLY A 20 22.74 -30.44 38.24
CA GLY A 20 21.38 -30.62 38.77
C GLY A 20 20.32 -29.59 38.35
N ARG A 21 19.66 -29.83 37.21
CA ARG A 21 18.50 -29.11 36.63
C ARG A 21 17.41 -28.66 37.63
N SER A 22 16.92 -27.43 37.45
CA SER A 22 15.52 -27.11 37.06
C SER A 22 15.17 -25.65 37.38
N SER A 23 15.18 -24.78 36.37
CA SER A 23 14.50 -23.48 36.42
C SER A 23 13.76 -23.25 35.11
N ASN A 24 12.67 -24.00 34.93
CA ASN A 24 11.61 -23.74 33.94
C ASN A 24 10.71 -22.60 34.43
N GLU A 25 11.25 -21.42 34.70
CA GLU A 25 10.42 -20.24 34.91
C GLU A 25 10.47 -19.37 33.66
N ARG A 26 9.41 -19.52 32.86
CA ARG A 26 9.04 -18.57 31.82
C ARG A 26 9.02 -17.16 32.45
N PRO A 27 9.59 -16.13 31.80
CA PRO A 27 9.21 -14.78 32.17
C PRO A 27 7.69 -14.64 32.00
N PRO A 28 6.99 -13.97 32.93
CA PRO A 28 5.54 -13.86 32.87
C PRO A 28 5.12 -13.24 31.55
N PRO A 29 4.00 -13.68 30.95
CA PRO A 29 3.39 -12.95 29.85
C PRO A 29 3.10 -11.53 30.34
N TYR A 30 3.42 -10.52 29.54
CA TYR A 30 2.96 -9.15 29.78
C TYR A 30 1.45 -9.07 29.52
N SER A 31 0.68 -9.75 30.36
CA SER A 31 -0.78 -9.67 30.50
C SER A 31 -1.12 -9.39 31.96
N ALA A 32 -0.37 -8.49 32.61
CA ALA A 32 -0.72 -7.99 33.93
C ALA A 32 -1.69 -6.81 33.80
N ASN A 33 -2.92 -7.14 33.41
CA ASN A 33 -4.21 -6.44 33.53
C ASN A 33 -5.09 -6.82 32.32
N GLU A 34 -5.47 -8.09 32.20
CA GLU A 34 -6.72 -8.42 31.50
C GLU A 34 -7.86 -7.87 32.34
N VAL A 35 -8.18 -6.59 32.13
CA VAL A 35 -9.57 -6.17 32.28
C VAL A 35 -10.33 -7.00 31.25
N GLU A 36 -11.16 -7.95 31.70
CA GLU A 36 -12.10 -8.65 30.81
C GLU A 36 -12.72 -7.59 29.89
N GLN A 37 -12.40 -7.66 28.59
CA GLN A 37 -12.99 -6.74 27.64
C GLN A 37 -14.50 -6.98 27.69
N PRO A 38 -15.31 -5.93 27.86
CA PRO A 38 -16.75 -6.10 27.88
C PRO A 38 -17.19 -6.77 26.58
N PRO A 39 -18.14 -7.73 26.64
CA PRO A 39 -18.60 -8.43 25.45
C PRO A 39 -19.08 -7.43 24.39
N LEU A 40 -18.70 -7.65 23.13
CA LEU A 40 -19.08 -6.79 22.03
C LEU A 40 -20.60 -6.89 21.78
N GLU A 41 -21.34 -5.91 22.30
CA GLU A 41 -22.76 -5.75 22.06
C GLU A 41 -23.00 -4.80 20.88
N LEU A 42 -23.14 -5.37 19.68
CA LEU A 42 -23.54 -4.62 18.49
C LEU A 42 -25.01 -4.90 18.14
N PRO A 43 -25.80 -3.86 17.79
CA PRO A 43 -27.11 -4.08 17.20
C PRO A 43 -26.95 -4.73 15.82
N GLN A 44 -28.02 -5.37 15.33
CA GLN A 44 -28.04 -5.93 13.98
C GLN A 44 -27.73 -4.83 12.95
N LEU A 45 -26.74 -5.09 12.09
CA LEU A 45 -26.29 -4.17 11.07
C LEU A 45 -27.22 -4.23 9.85
N ASP A 46 -27.57 -3.07 9.28
CA ASP A 46 -28.29 -3.01 7.99
C ASP A 46 -27.30 -3.00 6.83
N LEU A 47 -27.05 -4.20 6.28
CA LEU A 47 -26.13 -4.42 5.16
C LEU A 47 -26.86 -4.73 3.85
N SER A 48 -28.20 -4.72 3.87
CA SER A 48 -29.08 -5.14 2.77
C SER A 48 -29.13 -4.17 1.57
N SER A 49 -28.34 -3.11 1.62
CA SER A 49 -28.63 -1.88 0.89
C SER A 49 -28.19 -1.90 -0.58
N ASN A 50 -29.18 -1.91 -1.47
CA ASN A 50 -29.09 -1.32 -2.82
C ASN A 50 -28.99 0.21 -2.71
N LEU A 51 -27.86 0.69 -2.21
CA LEU A 51 -27.59 2.12 -2.09
C LEU A 51 -27.58 2.79 -3.47
N PRO A 52 -28.19 3.99 -3.61
CA PRO A 52 -28.10 4.75 -4.87
C PRO A 52 -26.64 5.05 -5.25
N ASP A 53 -26.36 5.10 -6.55
CA ASP A 53 -25.02 5.38 -7.09
C ASP A 53 -24.42 6.71 -6.60
N SER A 54 -25.27 7.65 -6.15
CA SER A 54 -24.88 8.96 -5.62
C SER A 54 -24.44 8.96 -4.16
N THR A 55 -24.57 7.83 -3.46
CA THR A 55 -24.22 7.70 -2.04
C THR A 55 -22.87 6.99 -1.88
N THR A 56 -22.14 7.33 -0.82
CA THR A 56 -20.82 6.75 -0.56
C THR A 56 -20.94 5.40 0.16
N ILE A 57 -21.15 5.46 1.48
CA ILE A 57 -21.14 4.34 2.43
C ILE A 57 -22.10 4.62 3.60
N THR A 58 -22.52 3.57 4.30
CA THR A 58 -23.28 3.67 5.55
C THR A 58 -22.38 3.45 6.77
N ARG A 59 -22.85 3.86 7.95
CA ARG A 59 -22.18 3.55 9.22
C ARG A 59 -22.09 2.06 9.48
N ASP A 60 -23.13 1.30 9.10
CA ASP A 60 -23.20 -0.15 9.29
C ASP A 60 -22.15 -0.88 8.45
N GLN A 61 -21.93 -0.44 7.21
CA GLN A 61 -20.83 -0.96 6.37
C GLN A 61 -19.45 -0.70 6.99
N CYS A 62 -19.24 0.48 7.62
CA CYS A 62 -17.99 0.76 8.31
C CYS A 62 -17.80 -0.12 9.56
N VAL A 63 -18.87 -0.41 10.31
CA VAL A 63 -18.82 -1.31 11.47
C VAL A 63 -18.54 -2.75 11.03
N ALA A 64 -19.21 -3.25 9.99
CA ALA A 64 -18.94 -4.56 9.42
C ALA A 64 -17.48 -4.68 8.93
N HIS A 65 -16.95 -3.59 8.35
CA HIS A 65 -15.55 -3.53 7.98
C HIS A 65 -14.61 -3.57 9.19
N LEU A 66 -14.88 -2.83 10.28
CA LEU A 66 -14.10 -2.95 11.52
C LEU A 66 -14.11 -4.37 12.08
N LYS A 67 -15.27 -5.05 12.07
CA LYS A 67 -15.35 -6.46 12.47
C LYS A 67 -14.40 -7.31 11.64
N PHE A 68 -14.47 -7.18 10.31
CA PHE A 68 -13.60 -7.93 9.41
C PHE A 68 -12.11 -7.64 9.65
N LEU A 69 -11.73 -6.38 9.89
CA LEU A 69 -10.34 -6.01 10.20
C LEU A 69 -9.85 -6.66 11.50
N ALA A 70 -10.68 -6.71 12.55
CA ALA A 70 -10.32 -7.40 13.79
C ALA A 70 -10.05 -8.89 13.56
N VAL A 71 -10.92 -9.58 12.81
CA VAL A 71 -10.69 -11.00 12.44
C VAL A 71 -9.38 -11.19 11.67
N LEU A 72 -9.00 -10.23 10.81
CA LEU A 72 -7.72 -10.26 10.10
C LEU A 72 -6.52 -10.00 11.03
N ALA A 73 -6.68 -9.15 12.06
CA ALA A 73 -5.66 -8.90 13.07
C ALA A 73 -5.41 -10.19 13.88
N ASP A 74 -6.48 -10.84 14.35
CA ASP A 74 -6.41 -12.11 15.08
C ASP A 74 -5.77 -13.22 14.24
N LEU A 75 -6.12 -13.31 12.95
CA LEU A 75 -5.50 -14.27 12.03
C LEU A 75 -3.98 -14.04 11.95
N ARG A 76 -3.55 -12.79 11.76
CA ARG A 76 -2.13 -12.47 11.66
C ARG A 76 -1.39 -12.79 12.95
N ASP A 77 -1.96 -12.40 14.09
CA ASP A 77 -1.35 -12.60 15.39
C ASP A 77 -1.23 -14.11 15.70
N THR A 78 -2.30 -14.88 15.46
CA THR A 78 -2.29 -16.36 15.57
C THR A 78 -1.17 -16.98 14.73
N ILE A 79 -1.12 -16.69 13.42
CA ILE A 79 -0.14 -17.28 12.51
C ILE A 79 1.30 -16.87 12.84
N SER A 80 1.50 -15.62 13.24
CA SER A 80 2.84 -15.09 13.52
C SER A 80 3.40 -15.60 14.85
N SER A 81 2.53 -15.94 15.81
CA SER A 81 2.87 -16.43 17.15
C SER A 81 3.00 -17.95 17.28
N ASP A 82 2.59 -18.72 16.25
CA ASP A 82 2.60 -20.19 16.27
C ASP A 82 4.01 -20.77 16.11
N ASP A 83 4.64 -21.16 17.22
CA ASP A 83 6.00 -21.68 17.24
C ASP A 83 6.14 -23.01 16.48
N GLY A 84 7.19 -23.11 15.66
CA GLY A 84 7.44 -24.25 14.78
C GLY A 84 6.63 -24.26 13.48
N LEU A 85 5.69 -23.33 13.27
CA LEU A 85 4.93 -23.26 12.04
C LEU A 85 5.84 -23.03 10.83
N PHE A 86 5.68 -23.84 9.78
CA PHE A 86 6.56 -23.89 8.60
C PHE A 86 8.03 -24.20 8.89
N ASP A 87 8.31 -24.93 9.98
CA ASP A 87 9.66 -25.22 10.47
C ASP A 87 10.45 -23.96 10.85
N ILE A 88 9.73 -22.93 11.29
CA ILE A 88 10.29 -21.67 11.79
C ILE A 88 10.11 -21.66 13.31
N HIS A 89 11.21 -21.69 14.06
CA HIS A 89 11.21 -21.84 15.53
C HIS A 89 11.70 -20.59 16.24
N ASP A 90 11.06 -20.22 17.35
CA ASP A 90 11.39 -19.04 18.17
C ASP A 90 12.78 -19.15 18.82
N ALA A 91 13.26 -20.37 19.06
CA ALA A 91 14.57 -20.64 19.63
C ALA A 91 15.73 -20.03 18.81
N GLU A 92 15.55 -19.81 17.51
CA GLU A 92 16.55 -19.15 16.64
C GLU A 92 16.87 -17.71 17.10
N ALA A 93 15.94 -17.04 17.79
CA ALA A 93 16.17 -15.70 18.32
C ALA A 93 17.19 -15.67 19.47
N GLU A 94 17.34 -16.77 20.21
CA GLU A 94 18.24 -16.87 21.37
C GLU A 94 19.72 -16.74 20.98
N ARG A 95 20.04 -16.98 19.70
CA ARG A 95 21.37 -16.75 19.13
C ARG A 95 21.78 -15.26 19.12
N PHE A 96 20.82 -14.35 19.30
CA PHE A 96 21.01 -12.90 19.23
C PHE A 96 20.55 -12.19 20.53
N PRO A 97 21.19 -12.44 21.68
CA PRO A 97 20.73 -11.91 22.98
C PRO A 97 20.63 -10.37 23.02
N ASN A 98 21.50 -9.67 22.30
CA ASN A 98 21.51 -8.21 22.23
C ASN A 98 20.41 -7.61 21.32
N GLU A 99 19.81 -8.44 20.45
CA GLU A 99 18.77 -8.04 19.49
C GLU A 99 17.55 -8.97 19.58
N LEU A 100 17.32 -9.59 20.75
CA LEU A 100 16.36 -10.68 20.94
C LEU A 100 14.95 -10.32 20.45
N ASN A 101 14.44 -9.15 20.82
CA ASN A 101 13.12 -8.68 20.38
C ASN A 101 13.04 -8.45 18.87
N ALA A 102 14.10 -7.91 18.28
CA ALA A 102 14.16 -7.73 16.83
C ALA A 102 14.23 -9.09 16.13
N ALA A 103 14.99 -10.05 16.66
CA ALA A 103 15.06 -11.41 16.13
C ALA A 103 13.69 -12.09 16.18
N ARG A 104 12.99 -12.06 17.33
CA ARG A 104 11.62 -12.60 17.48
C ARG A 104 10.64 -11.96 16.49
N ALA A 105 10.66 -10.64 16.36
CA ALA A 105 9.83 -9.95 15.37
C ALA A 105 10.10 -10.43 13.92
N ARG A 106 11.36 -10.74 13.56
CA ARG A 106 11.68 -11.31 12.24
C ARG A 106 11.14 -12.72 12.04
N ILE A 107 11.15 -13.55 13.09
CA ILE A 107 10.60 -14.90 13.05
C ILE A 107 9.09 -14.85 12.83
N CYS A 108 8.38 -14.05 13.63
CA CYS A 108 6.94 -13.81 13.48
C CYS A 108 6.58 -13.30 12.08
N GLU A 109 7.34 -12.31 11.59
CA GLU A 109 7.19 -11.78 10.24
C GLU A 109 7.35 -12.87 9.17
N LYS A 110 8.33 -13.76 9.33
CA LYS A 110 8.58 -14.80 8.33
C LYS A 110 7.46 -15.81 8.25
N ARG A 111 6.88 -16.23 9.38
CA ARG A 111 5.68 -17.09 9.38
C ARG A 111 4.53 -16.44 8.64
N TRP A 112 4.27 -15.16 8.91
CA TRP A 112 3.25 -14.38 8.23
C TRP A 112 3.51 -14.23 6.72
N ALA A 113 4.76 -14.01 6.33
CA ALA A 113 5.17 -13.92 4.92
C ALA A 113 4.87 -15.20 4.15
N VAL A 114 5.18 -16.37 4.73
CA VAL A 114 4.92 -17.68 4.12
C VAL A 114 3.43 -17.94 4.02
N TYR A 115 2.67 -17.71 5.10
CA TYR A 115 1.21 -17.85 5.09
C TYR A 115 0.54 -17.00 4.01
N THR A 116 0.95 -15.74 3.90
CA THR A 116 0.43 -14.79 2.90
C THR A 116 0.76 -15.25 1.48
N ALA A 117 1.96 -15.76 1.22
CA ALA A 117 2.34 -16.30 -0.08
C ALA A 117 1.47 -17.51 -0.49
N ARG A 118 1.14 -18.39 0.46
CA ARG A 118 0.21 -19.52 0.26
C ARG A 118 -1.21 -19.02 -0.02
N ALA A 119 -1.68 -18.03 0.74
CA ALA A 119 -3.01 -17.44 0.56
C ALA A 119 -3.18 -16.78 -0.83
N VAL A 120 -2.15 -16.11 -1.35
CA VAL A 120 -2.18 -15.53 -2.71
C VAL A 120 -2.27 -16.61 -3.80
N ASP A 121 -1.62 -17.76 -3.60
CA ASP A 121 -1.74 -18.88 -4.54
C ASP A 121 -3.15 -19.50 -4.52
N ARG A 122 -3.70 -19.67 -3.32
CA ARG A 122 -5.08 -20.11 -3.10
C ARG A 122 -6.08 -19.15 -3.75
N TYR A 123 -5.92 -17.85 -3.52
CA TYR A 123 -6.69 -16.79 -4.17
C TYR A 123 -6.58 -16.83 -5.70
N THR A 124 -5.39 -17.09 -6.25
CA THR A 124 -5.18 -17.17 -7.71
C THR A 124 -5.97 -18.33 -8.34
N LYS A 125 -6.00 -19.51 -7.69
CA LYS A 125 -6.83 -20.65 -8.15
C LYS A 125 -8.32 -20.35 -7.97
N TRP A 126 -8.72 -19.76 -6.84
CA TRP A 126 -10.11 -19.37 -6.57
C TRP A 126 -10.61 -18.30 -7.56
N TRP A 127 -9.80 -17.31 -7.90
CA TRP A 127 -10.15 -16.29 -8.90
C TRP A 127 -10.44 -16.92 -10.27
N SER A 128 -9.60 -17.87 -10.69
CA SER A 128 -9.70 -18.49 -12.01
C SER A 128 -10.81 -19.55 -12.10
N LYS A 129 -10.96 -20.41 -11.08
CA LYS A 129 -11.88 -21.56 -11.08
C LYS A 129 -13.09 -21.41 -10.15
N GLY A 130 -12.95 -20.63 -9.07
CA GLY A 130 -13.97 -20.43 -8.04
C GLY A 130 -14.99 -19.37 -8.44
N LEU A 131 -14.53 -18.21 -8.91
CA LEU A 131 -15.38 -17.09 -9.33
C LEU A 131 -16.03 -17.30 -10.71
N PRO A 132 -17.30 -16.93 -10.89
CA PRO A 132 -17.96 -16.99 -12.20
C PRO A 132 -17.33 -16.02 -13.20
N GLY A 133 -17.29 -16.41 -14.48
CA GLY A 133 -16.98 -15.51 -15.59
C GLY A 133 -18.27 -14.92 -16.14
N SER A 134 -18.40 -13.60 -16.15
CA SER A 134 -19.56 -12.89 -16.70
C SER A 134 -19.45 -12.63 -18.20
N ARG A 135 -18.23 -12.63 -18.74
CA ARG A 135 -17.92 -12.49 -20.16
C ARG A 135 -16.58 -13.16 -20.49
N PRO A 136 -16.27 -13.41 -21.78
CA PRO A 136 -14.92 -13.80 -22.20
C PRO A 136 -13.85 -12.77 -21.79
N MET A 137 -12.58 -13.17 -21.85
CA MET A 137 -11.47 -12.23 -21.65
C MET A 137 -11.53 -11.09 -22.66
N ALA A 138 -11.26 -9.87 -22.21
CA ALA A 138 -11.30 -8.70 -23.08
C ALA A 138 -10.23 -8.78 -24.18
N THR A 139 -10.64 -8.46 -25.41
CA THR A 139 -9.81 -8.55 -26.63
C THR A 139 -9.33 -7.18 -27.10
N ILE A 140 -8.36 -7.13 -28.01
CA ILE A 140 -7.95 -5.89 -28.68
C ILE A 140 -9.15 -5.32 -29.47
N SER A 141 -9.92 -6.19 -30.11
CA SER A 141 -11.16 -5.82 -30.80
C SER A 141 -12.18 -5.15 -29.86
N ASP A 142 -12.29 -5.60 -28.61
CA ASP A 142 -13.13 -4.93 -27.61
C ASP A 142 -12.65 -3.49 -27.35
N LEU A 143 -11.33 -3.28 -27.18
CA LEU A 143 -10.74 -1.96 -26.92
C LEU A 143 -10.97 -0.99 -28.08
N GLU A 144 -10.89 -1.48 -29.32
CA GLU A 144 -11.09 -0.66 -30.52
C GLU A 144 -12.57 -0.37 -30.81
N SER A 145 -13.50 -1.09 -30.17
CA SER A 145 -14.94 -0.84 -30.27
C SER A 145 -15.31 0.56 -29.76
N THR A 146 -16.27 1.21 -30.42
CA THR A 146 -16.87 2.47 -29.94
C THR A 146 -17.66 2.29 -28.65
N ASP A 147 -18.03 1.05 -28.33
CA ASP A 147 -18.84 0.68 -27.16
C ASP A 147 -17.98 0.25 -25.95
N TYR A 148 -16.66 0.36 -26.03
CA TYR A 148 -15.76 -0.13 -24.97
C TYR A 148 -16.02 0.49 -23.59
N GLU A 149 -16.54 1.73 -23.52
CA GLU A 149 -16.98 2.34 -22.26
C GLU A 149 -17.97 1.44 -21.50
N ASN A 150 -18.85 0.75 -22.21
CA ASN A 150 -19.90 -0.10 -21.62
C ASN A 150 -19.40 -1.46 -21.17
N ILE A 151 -18.11 -1.80 -21.36
CA ILE A 151 -17.51 -3.06 -20.87
C ILE A 151 -17.65 -3.24 -19.36
N ILE A 152 -17.80 -2.14 -18.62
CA ILE A 152 -17.95 -2.15 -17.17
C ILE A 152 -19.38 -2.45 -16.71
N ASN A 153 -20.35 -2.32 -17.61
CA ASN A 153 -21.76 -2.54 -17.30
C ASN A 153 -22.04 -4.04 -17.32
N CYS A 154 -22.42 -4.56 -16.16
CA CYS A 154 -22.80 -5.96 -16.01
C CYS A 154 -24.19 -6.03 -15.40
N GLY A 155 -25.13 -6.64 -16.14
CA GLY A 155 -26.50 -6.86 -15.66
C GLY A 155 -26.64 -8.04 -14.69
N THR A 156 -25.55 -8.75 -14.39
CA THR A 156 -25.54 -9.89 -13.48
C THR A 156 -24.68 -9.61 -12.25
N ILE A 157 -25.12 -10.15 -11.12
CA ILE A 157 -24.40 -10.10 -9.84
C ILE A 157 -24.09 -11.52 -9.37
N VAL A 158 -23.12 -11.65 -8.47
CA VAL A 158 -22.78 -12.89 -7.80
C VAL A 158 -23.63 -12.99 -6.52
N ALA A 159 -24.44 -14.03 -6.42
CA ALA A 159 -25.25 -14.28 -5.23
C ALA A 159 -24.39 -14.94 -4.14
N TRP A 160 -23.88 -14.13 -3.21
CA TRP A 160 -23.11 -14.60 -2.07
C TRP A 160 -24.02 -15.04 -0.92
N SER A 161 -23.60 -16.09 -0.22
CA SER A 161 -24.23 -16.63 0.98
C SER A 161 -23.17 -17.35 1.82
N ALA A 162 -23.49 -17.70 3.07
CA ALA A 162 -22.60 -18.48 3.93
C ALA A 162 -22.10 -19.79 3.27
N GLU A 163 -22.88 -20.36 2.34
CA GLU A 163 -22.57 -21.64 1.70
C GLU A 163 -21.55 -21.55 0.55
N ASN A 164 -21.22 -20.35 0.07
CA ASN A 164 -20.29 -20.18 -1.05
C ASN A 164 -19.18 -19.16 -0.81
N LEU A 165 -19.07 -18.62 0.40
CA LEU A 165 -17.93 -17.80 0.77
C LEU A 165 -16.63 -18.62 0.82
N PRO A 166 -15.50 -18.05 0.39
CA PRO A 166 -14.21 -18.71 0.53
C PRO A 166 -13.68 -18.63 1.98
N PRO A 167 -12.61 -19.39 2.31
CA PRO A 167 -11.90 -19.24 3.57
C PRO A 167 -11.36 -17.82 3.79
N LEU A 168 -11.12 -17.49 5.07
CA LEU A 168 -10.70 -16.17 5.51
C LEU A 168 -9.42 -15.66 4.82
N ASP A 169 -8.46 -16.55 4.55
CA ASP A 169 -7.21 -16.19 3.89
C ASP A 169 -7.43 -15.68 2.46
N ILE A 170 -8.37 -16.27 1.72
CA ILE A 170 -8.78 -15.80 0.39
C ILE A 170 -9.58 -14.48 0.49
N LEU A 171 -10.45 -14.33 1.49
CA LEU A 171 -11.15 -13.06 1.75
C LEU A 171 -10.16 -11.91 2.02
N MET A 172 -9.11 -12.17 2.78
CA MET A 172 -8.02 -11.23 3.05
C MET A 172 -7.33 -10.78 1.75
N ILE A 173 -6.96 -11.72 0.87
CA ILE A 173 -6.34 -11.37 -0.42
C ILE A 173 -7.32 -10.58 -1.29
N TRP A 174 -8.59 -10.98 -1.33
CA TRP A 174 -9.62 -10.32 -2.12
C TRP A 174 -9.84 -8.87 -1.66
N HIS A 175 -9.93 -8.65 -0.34
CA HIS A 175 -10.04 -7.33 0.26
C HIS A 175 -8.87 -6.43 -0.19
N ALA A 176 -7.62 -6.86 0.02
CA ALA A 176 -6.45 -6.08 -0.39
C ALA A 176 -6.41 -5.78 -1.90
N HIS A 177 -6.88 -6.72 -2.74
CA HIS A 177 -6.99 -6.52 -4.18
C HIS A 177 -8.02 -5.42 -4.53
N MET A 178 -9.19 -5.42 -3.89
CA MET A 178 -10.25 -4.42 -4.12
C MET A 178 -9.87 -3.00 -3.64
N LEU A 179 -9.00 -2.89 -2.64
CA LEU A 179 -8.45 -1.61 -2.17
C LEU A 179 -7.48 -0.96 -3.18
N ASN A 180 -7.29 -1.57 -4.35
CA ASN A 180 -6.56 -1.03 -5.49
C ASN A 180 -7.51 -0.85 -6.69
N PRO A 181 -8.42 0.15 -6.64
CA PRO A 181 -9.61 0.19 -7.47
C PRO A 181 -9.34 0.15 -8.98
N ARG A 182 -8.28 0.82 -9.47
CA ARG A 182 -7.93 0.78 -10.90
C ARG A 182 -7.32 -0.56 -11.34
N ASN A 183 -6.48 -1.17 -10.49
CA ASN A 183 -5.89 -2.49 -10.77
C ASN A 183 -6.96 -3.58 -10.73
N PHE A 184 -7.88 -3.52 -9.75
CA PHE A 184 -9.00 -4.44 -9.64
C PHE A 184 -9.96 -4.33 -10.84
N LEU A 185 -10.25 -3.11 -11.31
CA LEU A 185 -11.03 -2.88 -12.54
C LEU A 185 -10.35 -3.52 -13.76
N GLU A 186 -9.05 -3.28 -13.93
CA GLU A 186 -8.27 -3.88 -15.02
C GLU A 186 -8.37 -5.40 -15.01
N ASP A 187 -8.15 -6.05 -13.87
CA ASP A 187 -8.22 -7.51 -13.77
C ASP A 187 -9.65 -8.04 -13.98
N CYS A 188 -10.67 -7.33 -13.50
CA CYS A 188 -12.07 -7.68 -13.77
C CYS A 188 -12.40 -7.63 -15.26
N ILE A 189 -11.95 -6.59 -15.97
CA ILE A 189 -12.13 -6.46 -17.42
C ILE A 189 -11.36 -7.57 -18.14
N ARG A 190 -10.06 -7.70 -17.83
CA ARG A 190 -9.13 -8.63 -18.48
C ARG A 190 -9.58 -10.08 -18.37
N TYR A 191 -10.05 -10.49 -17.19
CA TYR A 191 -10.48 -11.86 -16.92
C TYR A 191 -12.00 -12.07 -17.03
N GLY A 192 -12.75 -11.06 -17.47
CA GLY A 192 -14.21 -11.15 -17.66
C GLY A 192 -15.02 -11.34 -16.38
N LYS A 193 -14.52 -10.85 -15.24
CA LYS A 193 -15.12 -10.96 -13.89
C LYS A 193 -15.99 -9.74 -13.53
N MET A 194 -16.69 -9.18 -14.51
CA MET A 194 -17.49 -7.96 -14.33
C MET A 194 -18.71 -8.15 -13.42
N SER A 195 -19.24 -9.37 -13.25
CA SER A 195 -20.25 -9.64 -12.23
C SER A 195 -19.68 -9.46 -10.81
N THR A 196 -18.43 -9.88 -10.56
CA THR A 196 -17.75 -9.66 -9.28
C THR A 196 -17.53 -8.17 -9.03
N TRP A 197 -17.12 -7.42 -10.06
CA TRP A 197 -17.03 -5.96 -10.03
C TRP A 197 -18.38 -5.27 -9.73
N ALA A 198 -19.47 -5.75 -10.34
CA ALA A 198 -20.79 -5.20 -10.11
C ALA A 198 -21.32 -5.48 -8.69
N THR A 199 -20.98 -6.65 -8.14
CA THR A 199 -21.45 -7.11 -6.82
C THR A 199 -20.73 -6.43 -5.67
N GLY A 200 -19.40 -6.31 -5.76
CA GLY A 200 -18.58 -5.84 -4.64
C GLY A 200 -18.38 -6.89 -3.54
N PHE A 201 -17.86 -6.43 -2.40
CA PHE A 201 -17.49 -7.27 -1.27
C PHE A 201 -18.73 -7.67 -0.49
N PRO A 202 -18.95 -8.97 -0.20
CA PRO A 202 -20.22 -9.47 0.30
C PRO A 202 -20.40 -9.28 1.81
N TRP A 203 -20.55 -8.02 2.24
CA TRP A 203 -20.63 -7.65 3.65
C TRP A 203 -21.68 -8.43 4.43
N GLU A 204 -22.90 -8.56 3.90
CA GLU A 204 -24.00 -9.26 4.58
C GLU A 204 -23.65 -10.73 4.85
N ALA A 205 -23.15 -11.46 3.84
CA ALA A 205 -22.77 -12.86 4.01
C ALA A 205 -21.57 -13.01 4.96
N ILE A 206 -20.57 -12.12 4.87
CA ILE A 206 -19.38 -12.16 5.73
C ILE A 206 -19.76 -11.86 7.18
N ASP A 207 -20.60 -10.84 7.41
CA ASP A 207 -21.05 -10.45 8.75
C ASP A 207 -21.81 -11.58 9.45
N HIS A 208 -22.68 -12.30 8.72
CA HIS A 208 -23.37 -13.49 9.22
C HIS A 208 -22.43 -14.64 9.59
N CYS A 209 -21.24 -14.71 9.02
CA CYS A 209 -20.24 -15.73 9.29
C CYS A 209 -19.22 -15.33 10.36
N ILE A 210 -19.25 -14.08 10.86
CA ILE A 210 -18.37 -13.61 11.93
C ILE A 210 -19.15 -13.56 13.25
N ASN A 211 -18.72 -14.35 14.23
CA ASN A 211 -19.29 -14.32 15.57
C ASN A 211 -18.91 -13.01 16.29
N ASN A 212 -19.90 -12.27 16.82
CA ASN A 212 -19.65 -10.99 17.49
C ASN A 212 -18.89 -11.12 18.82
N GLN A 213 -18.94 -12.28 19.48
CA GLN A 213 -18.31 -12.48 20.79
C GLN A 213 -16.90 -13.04 20.65
N THR A 214 -16.71 -14.06 19.80
CA THR A 214 -15.40 -14.70 19.62
C THR A 214 -14.56 -14.05 18.53
N MET A 215 -15.16 -13.21 17.67
CA MET A 215 -14.52 -12.66 16.47
C MET A 215 -13.99 -13.72 15.51
N GLU A 216 -14.54 -14.94 15.58
CA GLU A 216 -14.15 -16.03 14.68
C GLU A 216 -15.03 -16.05 13.42
N TYR A 217 -14.38 -16.21 12.26
CA TYR A 217 -15.04 -16.47 10.99
C TYR A 217 -15.28 -17.98 10.81
N THR A 218 -16.54 -18.39 10.70
CA THR A 218 -16.92 -19.79 10.52
C THR A 218 -18.01 -19.95 9.46
N VAL A 219 -17.98 -21.08 8.75
CA VAL A 219 -18.99 -21.50 7.77
C VAL A 219 -19.36 -22.96 8.01
N SER A 220 -20.47 -23.41 7.42
CA SER A 220 -20.93 -24.80 7.51
C SER A 220 -19.87 -25.80 7.01
N GLU A 221 -19.79 -26.99 7.59
CA GLU A 221 -18.88 -28.04 7.10
C GLU A 221 -19.13 -28.40 5.63
N GLN A 222 -20.39 -28.31 5.19
CA GLN A 222 -20.78 -28.54 3.81
C GLN A 222 -20.16 -27.49 2.86
N ALA A 223 -20.16 -26.20 3.23
CA ALA A 223 -19.51 -25.14 2.47
C ALA A 223 -18.01 -25.38 2.34
N GLN A 224 -17.38 -25.86 3.43
CA GLN A 224 -15.95 -26.20 3.44
C GLN A 224 -15.67 -27.34 2.46
N GLN A 225 -16.44 -28.42 2.50
CA GLN A 225 -16.29 -29.57 1.60
C GLN A 225 -16.49 -29.17 0.13
N LEU A 226 -17.52 -28.38 -0.17
CA LEU A 226 -17.76 -27.89 -1.53
C LEU A 226 -16.60 -27.04 -2.07
N PHE A 227 -15.99 -26.22 -1.20
CA PHE A 227 -14.78 -25.47 -1.55
C PHE A 227 -13.61 -26.41 -1.86
N GLU A 228 -13.34 -27.38 -0.98
CA GLU A 228 -12.23 -28.33 -1.14
C GLU A 228 -12.35 -29.16 -2.41
N GLU A 229 -13.55 -29.71 -2.68
CA GLU A 229 -13.85 -30.52 -3.86
C GLU A 229 -13.67 -29.72 -5.16
N LYS A 230 -14.15 -28.47 -5.18
CA LYS A 230 -14.10 -27.63 -6.38
C LYS A 230 -12.68 -27.17 -6.71
N LEU A 231 -11.90 -26.84 -5.69
CA LEU A 231 -10.61 -26.17 -5.87
C LEU A 231 -9.41 -27.05 -5.61
N ASP A 232 -9.56 -28.27 -5.09
CA ASP A 232 -8.42 -29.16 -4.78
C ASP A 232 -7.39 -28.41 -3.91
N PHE A 233 -7.90 -27.85 -2.82
CA PHE A 233 -7.18 -27.21 -1.73
C PHE A 233 -7.90 -27.55 -0.44
N LYS A 234 -7.20 -27.53 0.68
CA LYS A 234 -7.84 -27.65 1.99
C LYS A 234 -8.53 -26.37 2.39
N TRP A 235 -9.58 -26.46 3.20
CA TRP A 235 -10.30 -25.29 3.71
C TRP A 235 -9.34 -24.42 4.52
N ASN A 236 -8.61 -25.02 5.47
CA ASN A 236 -7.55 -24.35 6.20
C ASN A 236 -6.25 -24.33 5.37
N ASN A 237 -5.69 -23.14 5.16
CA ASN A 237 -4.39 -22.91 4.53
C ASN A 237 -3.29 -23.79 5.14
N LEU A 238 -3.26 -23.97 6.46
CA LEU A 238 -2.24 -24.74 7.15
C LEU A 238 -2.25 -26.23 6.80
N HIS A 239 -3.38 -26.75 6.31
CA HIS A 239 -3.53 -28.16 5.92
C HIS A 239 -3.13 -28.44 4.46
N ASP A 240 -2.84 -27.41 3.66
CA ASP A 240 -2.27 -27.61 2.33
C ASP A 240 -0.85 -28.20 2.41
N PRO A 241 -0.34 -28.83 1.34
CA PRO A 241 1.02 -29.37 1.32
C PRO A 241 2.11 -28.33 1.68
N PRO A 242 3.25 -28.79 2.25
CA PRO A 242 4.40 -27.93 2.55
C PRO A 242 5.19 -27.51 1.29
N THR A 243 4.80 -28.04 0.12
CA THR A 243 5.38 -27.72 -1.18
C THR A 243 4.37 -27.09 -2.12
N LYS A 244 4.87 -26.39 -3.13
CA LYS A 244 4.14 -25.83 -4.27
C LYS A 244 4.62 -26.48 -5.56
N ASP A 245 3.71 -26.81 -6.45
CA ASP A 245 4.06 -27.20 -7.81
C ASP A 245 4.37 -25.97 -8.68
N VAL A 246 5.61 -25.87 -9.14
CA VAL A 246 6.08 -24.85 -10.08
C VAL A 246 6.37 -25.49 -11.43
N LYS A 247 5.60 -25.08 -12.45
CA LYS A 247 5.80 -25.54 -13.83
C LYS A 247 7.06 -24.94 -14.43
N CYS A 248 7.94 -25.78 -14.95
CA CYS A 248 9.12 -25.34 -15.68
C CYS A 248 8.70 -24.57 -16.95
N PRO A 249 9.14 -23.32 -17.13
CA PRO A 249 8.86 -22.57 -18.36
C PRO A 249 9.42 -23.21 -19.63
N GLY A 250 10.41 -24.11 -19.51
CA GLY A 250 11.11 -24.74 -20.62
C GLY A 250 10.43 -26.00 -21.17
N CYS A 251 10.03 -26.93 -20.30
CA CYS A 251 9.43 -28.22 -20.69
C CYS A 251 8.01 -28.44 -20.15
N GLY A 252 7.51 -27.56 -19.26
CA GLY A 252 6.18 -27.67 -18.66
C GLY A 252 6.09 -28.63 -17.47
N TRP A 253 7.15 -29.38 -17.13
CA TRP A 253 7.16 -30.30 -15.99
C TRP A 253 6.90 -29.58 -14.67
N ALA A 254 6.05 -30.15 -13.81
CA ALA A 254 5.75 -29.62 -12.48
C ALA A 254 6.83 -30.06 -11.48
N ASN A 255 7.43 -29.09 -10.78
CA ASN A 255 8.47 -29.34 -9.78
C ASN A 255 7.89 -28.96 -8.42
N ALA A 256 7.80 -29.92 -7.52
CA ALA A 256 7.41 -29.68 -6.14
C ALA A 256 8.57 -28.95 -5.43
N VAL A 257 8.33 -27.71 -5.00
CA VAL A 257 9.31 -26.87 -4.30
C VAL A 257 8.79 -26.49 -2.91
N PRO A 258 9.63 -26.45 -1.87
CA PRO A 258 9.19 -26.00 -0.55
C PRO A 258 8.75 -24.54 -0.60
N TRP A 259 7.79 -24.17 0.26
CA TRP A 259 7.39 -22.76 0.39
C TRP A 259 8.50 -21.89 0.96
N THR A 260 9.28 -22.40 1.91
CA THR A 260 10.37 -21.69 2.58
C THR A 260 11.45 -22.71 2.96
N GLU A 261 12.72 -22.31 2.94
CA GLU A 261 13.79 -23.05 3.62
C GLU A 261 13.99 -22.63 5.08
N ALA A 262 13.32 -21.55 5.51
CA ALA A 262 13.28 -21.08 6.90
C ALA A 262 14.66 -20.84 7.57
N ARG A 263 15.74 -20.68 6.79
CA ARG A 263 17.09 -20.53 7.35
C ARG A 263 17.30 -19.14 7.95
N PHE A 264 17.45 -19.07 9.27
CA PHE A 264 17.85 -17.86 9.97
C PHE A 264 19.35 -17.59 9.79
N GLY A 265 19.71 -16.57 9.01
CA GLY A 265 21.06 -16.13 8.69
C GLY A 265 21.87 -15.58 9.87
N GLY A 266 23.12 -15.17 9.62
CA GLY A 266 24.06 -14.76 10.68
C GLY A 266 23.80 -13.40 11.34
N SER A 267 22.77 -12.66 10.93
CA SER A 267 22.39 -11.38 11.55
C SER A 267 20.88 -11.15 11.46
N VAL A 268 20.32 -10.42 12.44
CA VAL A 268 18.88 -10.11 12.50
C VAL A 268 18.43 -9.27 11.31
N ALA A 269 19.29 -8.35 10.82
CA ALA A 269 19.00 -7.54 9.65
C ALA A 269 18.79 -8.37 8.37
N HIS A 270 19.49 -9.52 8.26
CA HIS A 270 19.47 -10.42 7.11
C HIS A 270 18.92 -11.80 7.46
N ALA A 271 17.97 -11.85 8.41
CA ALA A 271 17.48 -13.09 9.01
C ALA A 271 17.09 -14.15 7.96
N TYR A 272 16.36 -13.79 6.89
CA TYR A 272 15.91 -14.79 5.90
C TYR A 272 16.45 -14.56 4.48
N LYS A 273 17.54 -13.80 4.37
CA LYS A 273 18.13 -13.39 3.08
C LYS A 273 18.51 -14.56 2.17
N TYR A 274 18.91 -15.68 2.75
CA TYR A 274 19.47 -16.82 2.03
C TYR A 274 18.52 -18.01 1.87
N GLY A 275 17.23 -17.82 2.18
CA GLY A 275 16.21 -18.85 1.93
C GLY A 275 15.99 -19.10 0.43
N GLY A 276 15.83 -20.38 0.05
CA GLY A 276 15.66 -20.83 -1.33
C GLY A 276 14.26 -21.36 -1.68
N GLY A 277 13.28 -21.28 -0.78
CA GLY A 277 11.90 -21.70 -1.02
C GLY A 277 11.13 -20.71 -1.91
N TYR A 278 9.96 -21.13 -2.42
CA TYR A 278 9.18 -20.31 -3.36
C TYR A 278 8.74 -18.94 -2.81
N ALA A 279 8.52 -18.83 -1.50
CA ALA A 279 8.19 -17.58 -0.81
C ALA A 279 9.44 -16.78 -0.37
N ASP A 280 10.64 -17.32 -0.57
CA ASP A 280 11.91 -16.70 -0.17
C ASP A 280 12.50 -15.83 -1.29
N HIS A 281 13.34 -14.87 -0.92
CA HIS A 281 13.91 -13.92 -1.88
C HIS A 281 14.81 -14.57 -2.96
N LEU A 282 15.56 -15.62 -2.60
CA LEU A 282 16.54 -16.27 -3.48
C LEU A 282 16.04 -17.61 -4.04
N PHE A 283 14.74 -17.74 -4.28
CA PHE A 283 14.15 -18.95 -4.86
C PHE A 283 14.89 -19.38 -6.14
N GLU A 284 15.46 -20.59 -6.10
CA GLU A 284 16.10 -21.23 -7.24
C GLU A 284 15.94 -22.76 -7.14
N VAL A 285 15.53 -23.39 -8.23
CA VAL A 285 15.48 -24.85 -8.34
C VAL A 285 15.86 -25.30 -9.76
N LYS A 286 16.45 -26.49 -9.90
CA LYS A 286 16.64 -27.13 -11.21
C LYS A 286 15.43 -27.96 -11.57
N CYS A 287 14.94 -27.81 -12.80
CA CYS A 287 13.85 -28.64 -13.29
C CYS A 287 14.28 -30.12 -13.33
N PHE A 288 13.47 -31.00 -12.73
CA PHE A 288 13.74 -32.44 -12.71
C PHE A 288 13.82 -33.05 -14.12
N SER A 289 13.03 -32.55 -15.06
CA SER A 289 12.93 -33.12 -16.41
C SER A 289 13.96 -32.59 -17.41
N CYS A 290 14.27 -31.28 -17.39
CA CYS A 290 15.15 -30.66 -18.39
C CYS A 290 16.36 -29.94 -17.81
N GLU A 291 16.58 -30.06 -16.50
CA GLU A 291 17.70 -29.50 -15.72
C GLU A 291 17.86 -27.98 -15.75
N ARG A 292 17.00 -27.26 -16.48
CA ARG A 292 17.02 -25.79 -16.52
C ARG A 292 16.66 -25.19 -15.17
N ILE A 293 17.30 -24.07 -14.87
CA ILE A 293 17.05 -23.29 -13.66
C ILE A 293 15.67 -22.62 -13.73
N ILE A 294 14.95 -22.68 -12.62
CA ILE A 294 13.68 -22.00 -12.37
C ILE A 294 13.91 -21.09 -11.16
N ASP A 295 13.69 -19.80 -11.34
CA ASP A 295 13.76 -18.78 -10.30
C ASP A 295 12.65 -17.73 -10.53
N HIS A 296 12.47 -16.80 -9.59
CA HIS A 296 11.46 -15.74 -9.72
C HIS A 296 11.68 -14.83 -10.92
N GLY A 297 12.93 -14.57 -11.31
CA GLY A 297 13.25 -13.74 -12.48
C GLY A 297 12.77 -14.35 -13.78
N ARG A 298 13.09 -15.63 -14.00
CA ARG A 298 12.70 -16.42 -15.17
C ARG A 298 11.21 -16.67 -15.21
N LEU A 299 10.56 -16.87 -14.06
CA LEU A 299 9.11 -16.98 -13.97
C LEU A 299 8.40 -15.68 -14.40
N LYS A 300 8.92 -14.50 -14.01
CA LYS A 300 8.40 -13.19 -14.47
C LYS A 300 8.58 -13.00 -15.99
N VAL A 301 9.70 -13.45 -16.55
CA VAL A 301 9.93 -13.42 -18.01
C VAL A 301 8.98 -14.39 -18.74
N ALA A 302 8.77 -15.59 -18.20
CA ALA A 302 7.81 -16.55 -18.75
C ALA A 302 6.37 -16.02 -18.70
N LYS A 303 6.00 -15.28 -17.64
CA LYS A 303 4.73 -14.55 -17.56
C LYS A 303 4.59 -13.54 -18.69
N PHE A 304 5.60 -12.68 -18.90
CA PHE A 304 5.60 -11.72 -20.02
C PHE A 304 5.46 -12.44 -21.37
N ARG A 305 6.19 -13.54 -21.58
CA ARG A 305 6.09 -14.35 -22.80
C ARG A 305 4.67 -14.85 -23.04
N LYS A 306 4.01 -15.38 -22.00
CA LYS A 306 2.62 -15.86 -22.10
C LYS A 306 1.67 -14.75 -22.55
N ASP A 307 1.83 -13.54 -22.02
CA ASP A 307 1.03 -12.38 -22.41
C ASP A 307 1.36 -11.91 -23.83
N LEU A 308 2.64 -11.92 -24.24
CA LEU A 308 3.08 -11.66 -25.61
C LEU A 308 2.46 -12.64 -26.61
N GLU A 309 2.47 -13.93 -26.30
CA GLU A 309 1.82 -14.95 -27.13
C GLU A 309 0.29 -14.74 -27.20
N GLY A 310 -0.32 -14.28 -26.10
CA GLY A 310 -1.71 -13.84 -26.07
C GLY A 310 -1.98 -12.68 -27.03
N ALA A 311 -1.13 -11.66 -27.03
CA ALA A 311 -1.24 -10.50 -27.90
C ALA A 311 -0.98 -10.79 -29.38
N LEU A 312 -0.16 -11.82 -29.68
CA LEU A 312 0.16 -12.19 -31.05
C LEU A 312 -0.82 -13.16 -31.67
N TYR A 313 -1.38 -14.08 -30.88
CA TYR A 313 -2.10 -15.24 -31.41
C TYR A 313 -3.53 -15.39 -30.89
N LYS A 314 -3.95 -14.59 -29.90
CA LYS A 314 -5.26 -14.72 -29.24
C LYS A 314 -6.04 -13.41 -29.14
N ASP A 315 -5.56 -12.35 -29.80
CA ASP A 315 -6.16 -11.02 -29.77
C ASP A 315 -6.29 -10.44 -28.35
N LEU A 316 -5.38 -10.76 -27.44
CA LEU A 316 -5.42 -10.29 -26.05
C LEU A 316 -4.54 -9.04 -25.86
N PRO A 317 -5.04 -7.93 -25.31
CA PRO A 317 -4.20 -6.78 -25.00
C PRO A 317 -3.12 -7.15 -23.98
N MET A 318 -1.95 -6.52 -24.10
CA MET A 318 -0.96 -6.59 -23.03
C MET A 318 -1.56 -6.00 -21.74
N PRO A 319 -1.23 -6.57 -20.56
CA PRO A 319 -1.65 -6.01 -19.27
C PRO A 319 -1.28 -4.53 -19.16
N GLY A 320 -2.03 -3.75 -18.38
CA GLY A 320 -1.86 -2.30 -18.24
C GLY A 320 -2.49 -1.45 -19.36
N SER A 321 -3.14 -2.05 -20.36
CA SER A 321 -3.67 -1.36 -21.56
C SER A 321 -5.19 -1.09 -21.53
N PHE A 322 -5.89 -1.42 -20.44
CA PHE A 322 -7.36 -1.50 -20.42
C PHE A 322 -8.09 -0.21 -20.05
N THR A 323 -7.38 0.81 -19.55
CA THR A 323 -7.98 2.09 -19.14
C THR A 323 -7.12 3.26 -19.58
N ASN A 324 -7.76 4.41 -19.83
CA ASN A 324 -7.10 5.66 -20.19
C ASN A 324 -6.31 6.24 -18.99
N LEU A 325 -5.74 7.44 -19.17
CA LEU A 325 -4.96 8.11 -18.12
C LEU A 325 -5.75 8.40 -16.83
N TYR A 326 -7.06 8.54 -16.96
CA TYR A 326 -7.99 8.83 -15.86
C TYR A 326 -8.56 7.56 -15.20
N GLY A 327 -8.10 6.37 -15.61
CA GLY A 327 -8.53 5.08 -15.06
C GLY A 327 -9.87 4.60 -15.61
N MET A 328 -10.30 5.12 -16.76
CA MET A 328 -11.59 4.77 -17.36
C MET A 328 -11.40 4.01 -18.68
N PRO A 329 -12.23 2.99 -18.96
CA PRO A 329 -12.33 2.43 -20.31
C PRO A 329 -12.78 3.51 -21.30
N GLU A 330 -12.05 3.66 -22.41
CA GLU A 330 -12.38 4.59 -23.49
C GLU A 330 -12.04 3.95 -24.82
N GLY A 331 -13.04 3.81 -25.69
CA GLY A 331 -12.96 3.06 -26.93
C GLY A 331 -12.71 3.90 -28.18
N GLY A 332 -13.06 3.33 -29.33
CA GLY A 332 -13.10 4.03 -30.62
C GLY A 332 -14.07 5.21 -30.65
N SER A 333 -13.98 6.07 -31.67
CA SER A 333 -14.92 7.19 -31.86
C SER A 333 -15.41 7.24 -33.30
N THR A 334 -16.71 7.49 -33.49
CA THR A 334 -17.29 7.78 -34.81
C THR A 334 -16.87 9.15 -35.33
N ASP A 335 -16.57 10.09 -34.42
CA ASP A 335 -16.28 11.48 -34.73
C ASP A 335 -14.78 11.73 -34.95
N LYS A 336 -13.92 10.82 -34.49
CA LYS A 336 -12.46 10.88 -34.62
C LYS A 336 -11.91 9.54 -35.05
N ALA A 337 -11.33 9.51 -36.26
CA ALA A 337 -10.73 8.29 -36.83
C ALA A 337 -9.57 7.71 -35.99
N ASP A 338 -8.91 8.50 -35.13
CA ASP A 338 -7.86 8.05 -34.21
C ASP A 338 -7.97 8.76 -32.84
N PRO A 339 -8.80 8.24 -31.91
CA PRO A 339 -8.93 8.81 -30.58
C PRO A 339 -7.61 8.66 -29.81
N ARG A 340 -7.05 9.79 -29.34
CA ARG A 340 -5.79 9.80 -28.59
C ARG A 340 -5.76 8.81 -27.43
N ALA A 341 -6.86 8.68 -26.67
CA ALA A 341 -6.92 7.78 -25.52
C ALA A 341 -6.74 6.31 -25.91
N LEU A 342 -7.45 5.86 -26.95
CA LEU A 342 -7.32 4.51 -27.50
C LEU A 342 -5.91 4.26 -28.01
N ARG A 343 -5.34 5.21 -28.77
CA ARG A 343 -3.96 5.12 -29.28
C ARG A 343 -2.96 4.97 -28.14
N ASP A 344 -3.08 5.79 -27.10
CA ASP A 344 -2.21 5.73 -25.94
C ASP A 344 -2.38 4.38 -25.21
N MET A 345 -3.62 3.91 -25.00
CA MET A 345 -3.94 2.63 -24.35
C MET A 345 -3.35 1.42 -25.06
N ILE A 346 -3.54 1.30 -26.38
CA ILE A 346 -3.10 0.14 -27.15
C ILE A 346 -1.61 0.19 -27.51
N PHE A 347 -0.95 1.33 -27.33
CA PHE A 347 0.45 1.54 -27.69
C PHE A 347 1.40 0.45 -27.20
N PRO A 348 1.37 0.00 -25.92
CA PRO A 348 2.28 -1.06 -25.45
C PRO A 348 2.07 -2.37 -26.20
N THR A 349 0.81 -2.72 -26.49
CA THR A 349 0.45 -3.91 -27.27
C THR A 349 1.00 -3.82 -28.70
N ARG A 350 0.84 -2.67 -29.37
CA ARG A 350 1.36 -2.47 -30.74
C ARG A 350 2.90 -2.51 -30.79
N VAL A 351 3.59 -1.97 -29.77
CA VAL A 351 5.05 -2.04 -29.68
C VAL A 351 5.54 -3.49 -29.60
N VAL A 352 4.96 -4.31 -28.71
CA VAL A 352 5.40 -5.70 -28.58
C VAL A 352 5.02 -6.55 -29.79
N GLN A 353 3.90 -6.24 -30.45
CA GLN A 353 3.51 -6.87 -31.72
C GLN A 353 4.49 -6.53 -32.86
N ALA A 354 4.93 -5.26 -32.95
CA ALA A 354 5.95 -4.85 -33.92
C ALA A 354 7.32 -5.50 -33.64
N GLY A 355 7.68 -5.67 -32.35
CA GLY A 355 8.91 -6.31 -31.87
C GLY A 355 8.88 -7.85 -31.81
N ARG A 356 7.81 -8.50 -32.30
CA ARG A 356 7.50 -9.92 -32.04
C ARG A 356 8.64 -10.91 -32.29
N LYS A 357 9.41 -10.76 -33.37
CA LYS A 357 10.44 -11.73 -33.75
C LYS A 357 11.53 -11.82 -32.69
N GLU A 358 12.02 -10.66 -32.27
CA GLU A 358 13.10 -10.59 -31.28
C GLU A 358 12.57 -10.90 -29.88
N LEU A 359 11.39 -10.39 -29.50
CA LEU A 359 10.80 -10.68 -28.19
C LEU A 359 10.51 -12.17 -27.99
N LEU A 360 9.97 -12.86 -28.99
CA LEU A 360 9.76 -14.31 -28.92
C LEU A 360 11.08 -15.08 -28.86
N ARG A 361 12.18 -14.56 -29.40
CA ARG A 361 13.49 -15.20 -29.31
C ARG A 361 14.09 -15.01 -27.93
N VAL A 362 14.18 -13.78 -27.44
CA VAL A 362 14.88 -13.47 -26.16
C VAL A 362 14.13 -13.98 -24.93
N THR A 363 12.80 -14.09 -25.00
CA THR A 363 11.98 -14.61 -23.90
C THR A 363 11.78 -16.12 -23.94
N ASP A 364 12.37 -16.82 -24.92
CA ASP A 364 12.30 -18.28 -24.97
C ASP A 364 13.14 -18.88 -23.84
N SER A 365 12.46 -19.51 -22.89
CA SER A 365 13.05 -20.19 -21.74
C SER A 365 14.04 -21.29 -22.12
N ARG A 366 13.98 -21.79 -23.36
CA ARG A 366 14.89 -22.81 -23.86
C ARG A 366 16.26 -22.27 -24.24
N LEU A 367 16.31 -20.98 -24.59
CA LEU A 367 17.53 -20.27 -24.96
C LEU A 367 18.15 -19.52 -23.78
N ASP A 368 17.35 -19.23 -22.74
CA ASP A 368 17.76 -18.59 -21.49
C ASP A 368 18.48 -17.23 -21.68
N LEU A 369 18.12 -16.51 -22.74
CA LEU A 369 18.74 -15.21 -23.10
C LEU A 369 18.26 -14.04 -22.24
N CYS A 370 17.12 -14.20 -21.56
CA CYS A 370 16.52 -13.19 -20.70
C CYS A 370 16.05 -13.84 -19.39
N GLN A 371 16.80 -13.57 -18.33
CA GLN A 371 16.68 -14.26 -17.04
C GLN A 371 15.85 -13.47 -16.03
N ASN A 372 15.63 -12.18 -16.27
CA ASN A 372 14.88 -11.32 -15.36
C ASN A 372 14.29 -10.10 -16.09
N VAL A 373 13.41 -9.39 -15.38
CA VAL A 373 12.68 -8.23 -15.91
C VAL A 373 13.61 -7.05 -16.25
N ASN A 374 14.82 -6.97 -15.69
CA ASN A 374 15.79 -5.95 -16.07
C ASN A 374 16.37 -6.17 -17.45
N GLN A 375 16.72 -7.43 -17.76
CA GLN A 375 17.19 -7.79 -19.09
C GLN A 375 16.06 -7.57 -20.11
N LEU A 376 14.82 -7.97 -19.76
CA LEU A 376 13.64 -7.72 -20.59
C LEU A 376 13.43 -6.21 -20.85
N LYS A 377 13.53 -5.39 -19.81
CA LYS A 377 13.45 -3.94 -19.90
C LYS A 377 14.47 -3.37 -20.87
N LYS A 378 15.74 -3.79 -20.79
CA LYS A 378 16.80 -3.34 -21.71
C LYS A 378 16.52 -3.73 -23.17
N GLN A 379 15.94 -4.91 -23.40
CA GLN A 379 15.51 -5.33 -24.74
C GLN A 379 14.40 -4.43 -25.28
N LEU A 380 13.38 -4.16 -24.46
CA LEU A 380 12.28 -3.24 -24.83
C LEU A 380 12.77 -1.82 -25.06
N GLU A 381 13.71 -1.31 -24.25
CA GLU A 381 14.34 0.00 -24.45
C GLU A 381 15.09 0.09 -25.79
N THR A 382 15.72 -1.00 -26.22
CA THR A 382 16.38 -1.07 -27.53
C THR A 382 15.36 -0.99 -28.65
N GLN A 383 14.23 -1.68 -28.52
CA GLN A 383 13.12 -1.62 -29.48
C GLN A 383 12.47 -0.24 -29.54
N LEU A 384 12.30 0.41 -28.39
CA LEU A 384 11.76 1.77 -28.30
C LEU A 384 12.70 2.83 -28.92
N ARG A 385 13.95 2.50 -29.24
CA ARG A 385 14.88 3.38 -29.99
C ARG A 385 14.84 3.14 -31.50
N ASP A 386 14.21 2.07 -31.97
CA ASP A 386 14.11 1.75 -33.40
C ASP A 386 12.96 2.54 -34.04
N ALA A 387 13.30 3.55 -34.83
CA ALA A 387 12.35 4.39 -35.54
C ALA A 387 11.43 3.61 -36.50
N ASN A 388 11.91 2.53 -37.11
CA ASN A 388 11.10 1.70 -38.01
C ASN A 388 10.08 0.86 -37.24
N LEU A 389 10.45 0.38 -36.04
CA LEU A 389 9.53 -0.34 -35.15
C LEU A 389 8.45 0.60 -34.62
N LEU A 390 8.83 1.80 -34.18
CA LEU A 390 7.87 2.81 -33.72
C LEU A 390 6.91 3.24 -34.82
N TRP A 391 7.41 3.42 -36.04
CA TRP A 391 6.55 3.70 -37.19
C TRP A 391 5.51 2.59 -37.42
N LYS A 392 5.90 1.31 -37.31
CA LYS A 392 4.97 0.17 -37.37
C LYS A 392 3.95 0.17 -36.23
N ALA A 393 4.37 0.54 -35.03
CA ALA A 393 3.51 0.58 -33.85
C ALA A 393 2.48 1.72 -33.91
N HIS A 394 2.86 2.88 -34.44
CA HIS A 394 1.97 4.03 -34.58
C HIS A 394 1.12 4.02 -35.87
N GLY A 395 1.60 3.39 -36.94
CA GLY A 395 1.04 3.56 -38.29
C GLY A 395 1.35 4.91 -38.95
N VAL A 396 1.99 5.84 -38.22
CA VAL A 396 2.39 7.18 -38.67
C VAL A 396 3.81 7.50 -38.19
N TYR A 397 4.52 8.40 -38.89
CA TYR A 397 5.88 8.77 -38.53
C TYR A 397 5.89 9.77 -37.36
N LEU A 398 5.98 9.25 -36.13
CA LEU A 398 6.13 10.05 -34.91
C LEU A 398 7.57 9.94 -34.37
N LYS A 399 8.19 11.10 -34.10
CA LYS A 399 9.58 11.18 -33.61
C LYS A 399 9.70 11.05 -32.09
N THR A 400 8.60 11.23 -31.35
CA THR A 400 8.60 11.25 -29.87
C THR A 400 7.32 10.63 -29.31
N PHE A 401 7.44 9.98 -28.15
CA PHE A 401 6.29 9.44 -27.44
C PHE A 401 5.40 10.55 -26.89
N ALA A 402 4.09 10.40 -27.07
CA ALA A 402 3.13 11.18 -26.32
C ALA A 402 3.23 10.83 -24.83
N TYR A 403 2.88 11.80 -23.98
CA TYR A 403 2.88 11.60 -22.53
C TYR A 403 2.03 10.37 -22.12
N GLY A 404 0.86 10.18 -22.74
CA GLY A 404 -0.02 9.05 -22.41
C GLY A 404 0.58 7.69 -22.75
N GLU A 405 1.20 7.56 -23.92
CA GLU A 405 1.90 6.34 -24.36
C GLU A 405 3.01 5.92 -23.38
N LYS A 406 3.76 6.90 -22.85
CA LYS A 406 4.79 6.66 -21.84
C LYS A 406 4.21 6.05 -20.56
N ILE A 407 3.09 6.59 -20.08
CA ILE A 407 2.40 6.09 -18.88
C ILE A 407 1.84 4.69 -19.11
N GLN A 408 1.23 4.43 -20.27
CA GLN A 408 0.64 3.13 -20.58
C GLN A 408 1.72 2.05 -20.71
N PHE A 409 2.86 2.37 -21.34
CA PHE A 409 3.98 1.44 -21.40
C PHE A 409 4.54 1.11 -20.01
N ARG A 410 4.61 2.11 -19.12
CA ARG A 410 4.99 1.89 -17.72
C ARG A 410 3.98 1.01 -16.99
N ARG A 411 2.68 1.24 -17.15
CA ARG A 411 1.62 0.41 -16.54
C ARG A 411 1.72 -1.05 -16.98
N MET A 412 1.99 -1.30 -18.26
CA MET A 412 2.24 -2.66 -18.75
C MET A 412 3.43 -3.28 -18.02
N MET A 413 4.54 -2.58 -17.98
CA MET A 413 5.75 -3.11 -17.37
C MET A 413 5.63 -3.30 -15.84
N SER A 414 4.80 -2.52 -15.14
CA SER A 414 4.53 -2.73 -13.71
C SER A 414 3.77 -4.00 -13.40
N ARG A 415 3.21 -4.67 -14.41
CA ARG A 415 2.62 -5.99 -14.22
C ARG A 415 3.70 -7.07 -14.10
N TYR A 416 4.96 -6.76 -14.43
CA TYR A 416 6.08 -7.71 -14.37
C TYR A 416 7.14 -7.32 -13.33
N TRP A 417 7.27 -6.03 -12.99
CA TRP A 417 8.17 -5.60 -11.92
C TRP A 417 7.68 -6.11 -10.56
N GLU A 418 8.48 -6.96 -9.91
CA GLU A 418 8.22 -7.45 -8.56
C GLU A 418 6.81 -8.07 -8.38
N ASN A 419 6.29 -8.70 -9.44
CA ASN A 419 4.97 -9.33 -9.44
C ASN A 419 5.03 -10.70 -10.12
N LEU A 420 4.83 -11.76 -9.34
CA LEU A 420 4.79 -13.15 -9.80
C LEU A 420 3.39 -13.61 -10.20
N GLY A 421 2.35 -12.98 -9.64
CA GLY A 421 0.96 -13.34 -9.84
C GLY A 421 0.43 -12.90 -11.21
N PRO A 422 -0.73 -13.40 -11.65
CA PRO A 422 -1.34 -13.01 -12.93
C PRO A 422 -1.99 -11.62 -12.90
N PHE A 423 -2.18 -11.05 -11.72
CA PHE A 423 -2.89 -9.82 -11.45
C PHE A 423 -2.08 -8.57 -11.78
N ALA A 424 -2.77 -7.44 -11.86
CA ALA A 424 -2.20 -6.11 -12.05
C ALA A 424 -1.31 -5.67 -10.85
N LEU A 425 -1.52 -6.27 -9.68
CA LEU A 425 -0.89 -5.93 -8.40
C LEU A 425 -0.09 -7.12 -7.81
N ASP A 426 1.00 -6.83 -7.11
CA ASP A 426 1.68 -7.80 -6.25
C ASP A 426 0.88 -7.98 -4.94
N LEU A 427 0.01 -8.99 -4.92
CA LEU A 427 -0.95 -9.20 -3.84
C LEU A 427 -0.29 -9.54 -2.49
N VAL A 428 0.86 -10.22 -2.48
CA VAL A 428 1.60 -10.48 -1.24
C VAL A 428 2.00 -9.15 -0.63
N GLY A 429 2.70 -8.31 -1.41
CA GLY A 429 3.13 -7.02 -0.91
C GLY A 429 1.96 -6.11 -0.52
N ALA A 430 0.83 -6.18 -1.22
CA ALA A 430 -0.36 -5.38 -0.90
C ALA A 430 -0.92 -5.76 0.48
N VAL A 431 -1.07 -7.05 0.77
CA VAL A 431 -1.53 -7.53 2.09
C VAL A 431 -0.59 -7.13 3.21
N ILE A 432 0.73 -7.25 3.00
CA ILE A 432 1.72 -6.86 4.01
C ILE A 432 1.61 -5.36 4.34
N ARG A 433 1.44 -4.50 3.32
CA ARG A 433 1.22 -3.07 3.53
C ARG A 433 -0.12 -2.79 4.23
N GLN A 434 -1.21 -3.41 3.77
CA GLN A 434 -2.52 -3.27 4.41
C GLN A 434 -2.53 -3.76 5.87
N GLY A 435 -1.68 -4.72 6.23
CA GLY A 435 -1.52 -5.21 7.61
C GLY A 435 -1.21 -4.10 8.61
N THR A 436 -0.44 -3.08 8.23
CA THR A 436 -0.18 -1.90 9.08
C THR A 436 -1.45 -1.08 9.35
N PHE A 437 -2.37 -1.00 8.38
CA PHE A 437 -3.67 -0.35 8.58
C PHE A 437 -4.55 -1.18 9.51
N VAL A 438 -4.68 -2.49 9.23
CA VAL A 438 -5.44 -3.45 10.04
C VAL A 438 -5.04 -3.35 11.51
N GLU A 439 -3.74 -3.45 11.81
CA GLU A 439 -3.21 -3.38 13.17
C GLU A 439 -3.51 -2.06 13.88
N LYS A 440 -3.43 -0.94 13.16
CA LYS A 440 -3.73 0.37 13.75
C LYS A 440 -5.22 0.51 14.05
N MET A 441 -6.10 0.01 13.18
CA MET A 441 -7.53 0.05 13.38
C MET A 441 -7.97 -0.83 14.55
N ASP A 442 -7.41 -2.03 14.63
CA ASP A 442 -7.61 -2.97 15.72
C ASP A 442 -7.11 -2.40 17.06
N LYS A 443 -5.87 -1.88 17.11
CA LYS A 443 -5.32 -1.24 18.32
C LYS A 443 -6.10 -0.01 18.77
N ILE A 444 -6.66 0.77 17.86
CA ILE A 444 -7.53 1.91 18.24
C ILE A 444 -8.79 1.41 18.93
N ASP A 445 -9.28 0.23 18.53
CA ASP A 445 -10.36 -0.50 19.17
C ASP A 445 -11.69 0.27 19.23
N TRP A 446 -12.09 0.86 18.09
CA TRP A 446 -13.39 1.53 17.99
C TRP A 446 -14.57 0.57 18.07
N LEU A 447 -14.36 -0.71 17.80
CA LEU A 447 -15.42 -1.72 17.78
C LEU A 447 -16.07 -1.86 19.17
N HIS A 448 -15.26 -1.84 20.23
CA HIS A 448 -15.73 -1.87 21.63
C HIS A 448 -16.11 -0.49 22.19
N SER A 449 -16.11 0.56 21.37
CA SER A 449 -16.55 1.89 21.82
C SER A 449 -18.07 1.96 21.93
N PRO A 450 -18.64 2.46 23.05
CA PRO A 450 -20.08 2.69 23.18
C PRO A 450 -20.60 3.77 22.20
N THR A 451 -19.70 4.45 21.49
CA THR A 451 -20.03 5.50 20.52
C THR A 451 -19.67 5.12 19.08
N VAL A 452 -19.43 3.83 18.79
CA VAL A 452 -18.97 3.36 17.47
C VAL A 452 -19.78 3.94 16.31
N PHE A 453 -21.11 3.92 16.37
CA PHE A 453 -21.98 4.49 15.32
C PHE A 453 -21.84 6.00 15.17
N ASN A 454 -21.76 6.74 16.29
CA ASN A 454 -21.52 8.19 16.24
C ASN A 454 -20.12 8.49 15.66
N THR A 455 -19.13 7.65 15.94
CA THR A 455 -17.79 7.74 15.36
C THR A 455 -17.84 7.51 13.84
N MET A 456 -18.60 6.52 13.37
CA MET A 456 -18.85 6.29 11.94
C MET A 456 -19.53 7.49 11.27
N ASP A 457 -20.55 8.07 11.91
CA ASP A 457 -21.25 9.25 11.37
C ASP A 457 -20.33 10.47 11.24
N ARG A 458 -19.41 10.67 12.20
CA ARG A 458 -18.41 11.75 12.14
C ARG A 458 -17.38 11.52 11.03
N LEU A 459 -16.84 10.31 10.90
CA LEU A 459 -15.83 10.02 9.89
C LEU A 459 -16.41 10.03 8.47
N ILE A 460 -17.68 9.65 8.28
CA ILE A 460 -18.34 9.72 6.96
C ILE A 460 -18.46 11.19 6.51
N LYS A 461 -18.82 12.11 7.43
CA LYS A 461 -18.84 13.56 7.13
C LYS A 461 -17.45 14.07 6.75
N LYS A 462 -16.42 13.63 7.47
CA LYS A 462 -15.02 13.99 7.19
C LYS A 462 -14.55 13.42 5.84
N TYR A 463 -14.91 12.19 5.52
CA TYR A 463 -14.65 11.53 4.24
C TYR A 463 -15.29 12.26 3.07
N TYR A 464 -16.52 12.78 3.21
CA TYR A 464 -17.16 13.60 2.18
C TYR A 464 -16.31 14.84 1.84
N VAL A 465 -15.77 15.53 2.85
CA VAL A 465 -14.86 16.68 2.63
C VAL A 465 -13.56 16.22 1.98
N PHE A 466 -12.96 15.12 2.45
CA PHE A 466 -11.75 14.55 1.85
C PHE A 466 -11.93 14.20 0.36
N PHE A 467 -13.04 13.56 0.01
CA PHE A 467 -13.34 13.21 -1.37
C PHE A 467 -13.52 14.46 -2.25
N ARG A 468 -14.17 15.50 -1.72
CA ARG A 468 -14.24 16.81 -2.38
C ARG A 468 -12.88 17.44 -2.63
N ILE A 469 -11.94 17.33 -1.68
CA ILE A 469 -10.55 17.80 -1.88
C ILE A 469 -9.94 17.09 -3.11
N MET A 470 -10.11 15.77 -3.23
CA MET A 470 -9.56 15.01 -4.37
C MET A 470 -10.21 15.40 -5.71
N ILE A 471 -11.53 15.63 -5.74
CA ILE A 471 -12.24 16.08 -6.96
C ILE A 471 -11.80 17.49 -7.37
N GLU A 472 -11.75 18.43 -6.40
CA GLU A 472 -11.46 19.83 -6.68
C GLU A 472 -9.98 20.04 -7.04
N ARG A 473 -9.08 19.16 -6.56
CA ARG A 473 -7.62 19.26 -6.73
C ARG A 473 -6.98 17.95 -7.22
N PRO A 474 -7.31 17.51 -8.45
CA PRO A 474 -6.74 16.31 -9.06
C PRO A 474 -5.26 16.51 -9.49
N ASP A 475 -4.64 17.66 -9.21
CA ASP A 475 -3.22 17.88 -9.45
C ASP A 475 -2.35 17.58 -8.22
N LYS A 476 -2.99 17.23 -7.09
CA LYS A 476 -2.34 17.05 -5.79
C LYS A 476 -2.77 15.74 -5.14
N MET A 477 -1.81 15.10 -4.48
CA MET A 477 -2.06 13.93 -3.65
C MET A 477 -2.71 14.36 -2.33
N ALA A 478 -3.94 13.91 -2.11
CA ALA A 478 -4.58 13.97 -0.80
C ALA A 478 -4.19 12.72 0.02
N VAL A 479 -3.97 12.88 1.33
CA VAL A 479 -3.58 11.77 2.22
C VAL A 479 -4.60 11.66 3.37
N PRO A 480 -5.22 10.49 3.55
CA PRO A 480 -6.25 10.28 4.56
C PRO A 480 -5.65 10.20 5.98
N THR A 481 -6.45 10.55 6.98
CA THR A 481 -6.27 10.03 8.35
C THR A 481 -6.90 8.64 8.45
N LEU A 482 -6.56 7.85 9.48
CA LEU A 482 -7.06 6.46 9.66
C LEU A 482 -8.60 6.35 9.60
N ASP A 483 -9.32 7.27 10.24
CA ASP A 483 -10.79 7.34 10.19
C ASP A 483 -11.34 7.61 8.78
N VAL A 484 -10.70 8.50 8.03
CA VAL A 484 -11.06 8.81 6.64
C VAL A 484 -10.74 7.65 5.70
N ASP A 485 -9.62 6.97 5.95
CA ASP A 485 -9.18 5.84 5.13
C ASP A 485 -10.08 4.62 5.35
N LEU A 486 -10.54 4.37 6.58
CA LEU A 486 -11.57 3.36 6.85
C LEU A 486 -12.82 3.58 5.98
N ALA A 487 -13.34 4.81 5.95
CA ALA A 487 -14.46 5.16 5.08
C ALA A 487 -14.12 4.97 3.60
N TRP A 488 -12.93 5.39 3.18
CA TRP A 488 -12.51 5.30 1.79
C TRP A 488 -12.37 3.85 1.31
N HIS A 489 -11.71 3.00 2.09
CA HIS A 489 -11.60 1.56 1.85
C HIS A 489 -12.97 0.89 1.81
N THR A 490 -13.86 1.23 2.75
CA THR A 490 -15.25 0.73 2.76
C THR A 490 -15.98 1.08 1.47
N HIS A 491 -15.77 2.29 0.93
CA HIS A 491 -16.37 2.70 -0.34
C HIS A 491 -15.78 1.92 -1.53
N GLN A 492 -14.46 1.71 -1.56
CA GLN A 492 -13.77 0.95 -2.62
C GLN A 492 -14.22 -0.52 -2.69
N LEU A 493 -14.63 -1.09 -1.56
CA LEU A 493 -15.20 -2.44 -1.47
C LEU A 493 -16.61 -2.55 -2.12
N SER A 494 -17.15 -1.45 -2.64
CA SER A 494 -18.27 -1.41 -3.59
C SER A 494 -17.81 -0.84 -4.95
N PRO A 495 -16.97 -1.56 -5.73
CA PRO A 495 -16.17 -1.01 -6.82
C PRO A 495 -16.98 -0.33 -7.92
N SER A 496 -18.09 -0.94 -8.36
CA SER A 496 -18.97 -0.32 -9.36
C SER A 496 -19.57 1.01 -8.86
N ARG A 497 -20.05 1.06 -7.60
CA ARG A 497 -20.57 2.29 -6.99
C ARG A 497 -19.47 3.33 -6.81
N TYR A 498 -18.30 2.93 -6.32
CA TYR A 498 -17.13 3.78 -6.14
C TYR A 498 -16.67 4.40 -7.47
N TYR A 499 -16.66 3.63 -8.55
CA TYR A 499 -16.35 4.13 -9.90
C TYR A 499 -17.36 5.17 -10.37
N LYS A 500 -18.66 4.88 -10.27
CA LYS A 500 -19.71 5.83 -10.66
C LYS A 500 -19.63 7.11 -9.83
N TYR A 501 -19.47 7.00 -8.52
CA TYR A 501 -19.34 8.17 -7.65
C TYR A 501 -18.12 9.03 -8.03
N SER A 502 -16.95 8.40 -8.23
CA SER A 502 -15.71 9.06 -8.63
C SER A 502 -15.82 9.77 -9.98
N THR A 503 -16.49 9.14 -10.96
CA THR A 503 -16.59 9.64 -12.34
C THR A 503 -17.79 10.55 -12.58
N SER A 504 -18.76 10.60 -11.65
CA SER A 504 -19.96 11.46 -11.75
C SER A 504 -19.67 12.96 -11.66
N LYS A 505 -18.51 13.35 -11.12
CA LYS A 505 -18.13 14.74 -10.91
C LYS A 505 -17.03 15.13 -11.89
N VAL A 506 -17.27 16.20 -12.63
CA VAL A 506 -16.26 16.82 -13.50
C VAL A 506 -15.24 17.53 -12.60
N THR A 507 -13.96 17.22 -12.81
CA THR A 507 -12.86 17.87 -12.09
C THR A 507 -12.68 19.32 -12.52
N PHE A 508 -11.88 20.10 -11.78
CA PHE A 508 -11.52 21.48 -12.17
C PHE A 508 -10.88 21.56 -13.58
N SER A 509 -10.27 20.47 -14.05
CA SER A 509 -9.69 20.33 -15.38
C SER A 509 -10.69 19.85 -16.45
N PHE A 510 -12.00 19.92 -16.20
CA PHE A 510 -13.08 19.49 -17.09
C PHE A 510 -13.08 18.02 -17.51
N ASN A 511 -12.37 17.14 -16.79
CA ASN A 511 -12.30 15.71 -17.08
C ASN A 511 -12.98 14.87 -15.97
N ARG A 512 -13.61 13.76 -16.34
CA ARG A 512 -14.03 12.70 -15.40
C ARG A 512 -12.77 11.94 -14.94
N MET A 513 -12.75 11.46 -13.69
CA MET A 513 -11.63 10.69 -13.18
C MET A 513 -12.08 9.58 -12.25
N PHE A 514 -11.60 8.36 -12.49
CA PHE A 514 -11.73 7.30 -11.52
C PHE A 514 -10.64 7.45 -10.46
N ILE A 515 -10.99 7.90 -9.24
CA ILE A 515 -10.00 8.22 -8.20
C ILE A 515 -9.33 6.93 -7.72
N ASP A 516 -8.00 6.91 -7.72
CA ASP A 516 -7.21 5.74 -7.35
C ASP A 516 -6.80 5.77 -5.88
N HIS A 517 -6.38 4.61 -5.36
CA HIS A 517 -5.72 4.46 -4.08
C HIS A 517 -4.36 3.82 -4.34
N ASP A 518 -3.31 4.64 -4.32
CA ASP A 518 -1.96 4.17 -4.63
C ASP A 518 -1.44 3.29 -3.50
N ASP A 519 -1.21 2.02 -3.81
CA ASP A 519 -0.72 1.03 -2.84
C ASP A 519 0.76 1.20 -2.46
N LYS A 520 1.54 1.98 -3.22
CA LYS A 520 2.93 2.34 -2.90
C LYS A 520 3.18 3.82 -3.11
N VAL A 521 3.55 4.52 -2.03
CA VAL A 521 3.91 5.94 -2.04
C VAL A 521 5.19 6.19 -1.25
N ASP A 522 6.05 7.06 -1.76
CA ASP A 522 7.23 7.54 -1.04
C ASP A 522 6.82 8.20 0.30
N GLU A 523 7.50 7.82 1.38
CA GLU A 523 7.22 8.34 2.73
C GLU A 523 7.30 9.88 2.82
N GLY A 524 8.22 10.51 2.09
CA GLY A 524 8.33 11.97 2.03
C GLY A 524 7.11 12.62 1.37
N LYS A 525 6.68 12.07 0.24
CA LYS A 525 5.46 12.52 -0.46
C LYS A 525 4.19 12.34 0.37
N LEU A 526 4.08 11.25 1.13
CA LEU A 526 2.97 11.05 2.07
C LEU A 526 2.93 12.15 3.13
N SER A 527 4.09 12.50 3.69
CA SER A 527 4.17 13.56 4.70
C SER A 527 3.75 14.93 4.16
N ASP A 528 4.25 15.30 2.97
CA ASP A 528 3.89 16.53 2.28
C ASP A 528 2.40 16.57 1.92
N GLY A 529 1.88 15.46 1.39
CA GLY A 529 0.47 15.29 1.03
C GLY A 529 -0.45 15.40 2.23
N PHE A 530 -0.06 14.85 3.39
CA PHE A 530 -0.82 14.96 4.63
C PHE A 530 -0.88 16.39 5.17
N ALA A 531 0.24 17.11 5.16
CA ALA A 531 0.29 18.52 5.53
C ALA A 531 -0.60 19.37 4.60
N TRP A 532 -0.54 19.10 3.30
CA TRP A 532 -1.38 19.79 2.30
C TRP A 532 -2.87 19.47 2.48
N THR A 533 -3.22 18.22 2.74
CA THR A 533 -4.61 17.79 2.96
C THR A 533 -5.19 18.43 4.21
N SER A 534 -4.42 18.46 5.30
CA SER A 534 -4.80 19.13 6.55
C SER A 534 -5.14 20.60 6.33
N LYS A 535 -4.31 21.28 5.54
CA LYS A 535 -4.51 22.68 5.15
C LYS A 535 -5.76 22.89 4.31
N MET A 536 -6.04 21.99 3.36
CA MET A 536 -7.22 22.06 2.49
C MET A 536 -8.50 21.77 3.25
N TYR A 537 -8.50 20.74 4.10
CA TYR A 537 -9.62 20.40 4.98
C TYR A 537 -10.02 21.59 5.85
N ARG A 538 -9.05 22.22 6.52
CA ARG A 538 -9.29 23.43 7.33
C ARG A 538 -9.91 24.57 6.52
N ARG A 539 -9.51 24.75 5.26
CA ARG A 539 -10.07 25.80 4.39
C ARG A 539 -11.52 25.50 4.03
N MET A 540 -11.82 24.26 3.64
CA MET A 540 -13.17 23.84 3.24
C MET A 540 -14.15 23.76 4.41
N THR A 541 -13.65 23.46 5.60
CA THR A 541 -14.44 23.41 6.86
C THR A 541 -14.35 24.69 7.67
N GLU A 542 -13.76 25.74 7.10
CA GLU A 542 -13.68 27.06 7.71
C GLU A 542 -12.94 27.15 9.06
N GLY A 543 -12.16 26.14 9.45
CA GLY A 543 -11.43 26.10 10.72
C GLY A 543 -11.40 24.74 11.41
N GLY A 544 -11.99 23.70 10.78
CA GLY A 544 -11.91 22.33 11.28
C GLY A 544 -10.48 21.78 11.31
N ILE A 545 -10.22 20.91 12.26
CA ILE A 545 -8.94 20.21 12.42
C ILE A 545 -9.03 18.87 11.70
N TYR A 546 -8.06 18.59 10.83
CA TYR A 546 -8.06 17.35 10.07
C TYR A 546 -7.57 16.14 10.88
N SER A 547 -6.52 16.31 11.68
CA SER A 547 -6.03 15.27 12.59
C SER A 547 -6.10 15.79 14.02
N GLU A 548 -6.87 15.11 14.86
CA GLU A 548 -7.03 15.40 16.29
C GLU A 548 -5.99 14.66 17.16
N CYS A 549 -5.15 13.81 16.57
CA CYS A 549 -4.08 13.12 17.27
C CYS A 549 -3.00 14.08 17.78
N SER A 550 -2.57 13.91 19.03
CA SER A 550 -1.58 14.74 19.74
C SER A 550 -0.12 14.23 19.63
N CYS A 551 0.18 13.27 18.74
CA CYS A 551 1.54 12.77 18.55
C CYS A 551 2.51 13.87 18.07
N TRP A 552 3.81 13.69 18.32
CA TRP A 552 4.84 14.68 17.98
C TRP A 552 4.80 15.10 16.50
N TYR A 553 4.52 14.16 15.59
CA TYR A 553 4.43 14.41 14.15
C TYR A 553 3.19 15.23 13.77
N CYS A 554 2.03 14.89 14.32
CA CYS A 554 0.80 15.63 14.04
C CYS A 554 0.86 17.04 14.62
N GLU A 555 1.46 17.20 15.81
CA GLU A 555 1.73 18.52 16.42
C GLU A 555 2.68 19.37 15.56
N ALA A 556 3.76 18.78 15.05
CA ALA A 556 4.68 19.47 14.14
C ALA A 556 3.98 19.92 12.86
N THR A 557 3.20 19.03 12.24
CA THR A 557 2.46 19.30 11.01
C THR A 557 1.43 20.41 11.19
N ARG A 558 0.61 20.34 12.25
CA ARG A 558 -0.34 21.40 12.62
C ARG A 558 0.38 22.71 12.91
N THR A 559 1.52 22.66 13.60
CA THR A 559 2.28 23.86 13.94
C THR A 559 2.72 24.64 12.70
N SER A 560 3.23 23.92 11.70
CA SER A 560 3.67 24.49 10.43
C SER A 560 2.51 25.19 9.70
N ASP A 561 1.36 24.53 9.62
CA ASP A 561 0.18 25.05 8.91
C ASP A 561 -0.52 26.20 9.64
N LEU A 562 -0.60 26.14 10.98
CA LEU A 562 -1.34 27.13 11.77
C LEU A 562 -0.50 28.34 12.14
N TYR A 563 0.81 28.19 12.42
CA TYR A 563 1.63 29.25 13.00
C TYR A 563 2.81 29.69 12.11
N GLY A 564 2.93 29.17 10.89
CA GLY A 564 4.01 29.49 9.96
C GLY A 564 3.88 30.81 9.18
N ARG A 565 2.80 31.58 9.37
CA ARG A 565 2.52 32.81 8.58
C ARG A 565 2.36 34.06 9.44
N LEU A 566 2.85 35.20 8.93
CA LEU A 566 2.74 36.53 9.55
C LEU A 566 1.30 37.07 9.55
N PHE A 567 0.50 36.76 8.51
CA PHE A 567 -0.92 37.11 8.43
C PHE A 567 -1.79 35.85 8.43
N THR A 568 -2.79 35.83 9.32
CA THR A 568 -3.67 34.68 9.55
C THR A 568 -5.02 34.86 8.90
N SER A 569 -5.45 33.87 8.10
CA SER A 569 -6.83 33.83 7.62
C SER A 569 -7.79 33.55 8.80
N GLY A 570 -9.06 33.93 8.67
CA GLY A 570 -10.08 33.63 9.68
C GLY A 570 -10.18 32.13 9.98
N SER A 571 -10.07 31.27 8.96
CA SER A 571 -10.03 29.82 9.14
C SER A 571 -8.81 29.31 9.93
N ALA A 572 -7.63 29.91 9.73
CA ALA A 572 -6.43 29.57 10.50
C ALA A 572 -6.56 30.01 11.96
N TYR A 573 -7.15 31.17 12.22
CA TYR A 573 -7.43 31.62 13.59
C TYR A 573 -8.40 30.67 14.30
N ARG A 574 -9.54 30.33 13.69
CA ARG A 574 -10.52 29.38 14.27
C ARG A 574 -9.88 28.02 14.54
N ALA A 575 -9.07 27.51 13.62
CA ALA A 575 -8.35 26.25 13.81
C ALA A 575 -7.30 26.30 14.92
N ARG A 576 -6.65 27.45 15.18
CA ARG A 576 -5.77 27.62 16.34
C ARG A 576 -6.54 27.50 17.65
N VAL A 577 -7.70 28.15 17.75
CA VAL A 577 -8.57 28.07 18.93
C VAL A 577 -8.99 26.61 19.18
N ASN A 578 -9.41 25.91 18.13
CA ASN A 578 -9.77 24.48 18.23
C ASN A 578 -8.57 23.60 18.64
N ALA A 579 -7.37 23.93 18.15
CA ALA A 579 -6.16 23.14 18.45
C ALA A 579 -5.67 23.40 19.87
N ASP A 580 -5.92 24.60 20.39
CA ASP A 580 -5.46 24.99 21.72
C ASP A 580 -6.16 24.19 22.84
N VAL A 581 -7.41 23.77 22.62
CA VAL A 581 -8.22 22.96 23.57
C VAL A 581 -8.13 21.45 23.33
N LEU A 582 -7.37 21.00 22.32
CA LEU A 582 -7.35 19.59 21.91
C LEU A 582 -6.83 18.66 23.01
N HIS A 583 -5.86 19.11 23.80
CA HIS A 583 -5.31 18.35 24.92
C HIS A 583 -6.23 18.29 26.14
N ASP A 584 -7.25 19.15 26.20
CA ASP A 584 -8.19 19.24 27.32
C ASP A 584 -9.50 18.47 27.03
N ARG A 585 -9.65 17.95 25.80
CA ARG A 585 -10.83 17.18 25.37
C ARG A 585 -10.77 15.74 25.87
N SER A 586 -11.82 15.31 26.58
CA SER A 586 -11.94 13.94 27.09
C SER A 586 -12.16 12.88 26.02
N ASP A 587 -12.62 13.28 24.83
CA ASP A 587 -12.85 12.38 23.69
C ASP A 587 -11.61 12.16 22.82
N VAL A 588 -10.48 12.79 23.17
CA VAL A 588 -9.18 12.61 22.52
C VAL A 588 -8.25 11.92 23.52
N SER A 589 -7.74 10.74 23.15
CA SER A 589 -6.85 10.00 24.05
C SER A 589 -5.52 10.73 24.24
N SER A 590 -4.93 10.65 25.42
CA SER A 590 -3.56 11.12 25.66
C SER A 590 -2.52 10.18 25.04
N ASP A 591 -2.89 8.92 24.77
CA ASP A 591 -2.07 7.97 24.02
C ASP A 591 -2.23 8.21 22.50
N PRO A 592 -1.18 8.65 21.80
CA PRO A 592 -1.29 8.92 20.38
C PRO A 592 -1.55 7.70 19.50
N ASN A 593 -1.30 6.47 19.98
CA ASN A 593 -1.61 5.23 19.28
C ASN A 593 -3.11 4.89 19.31
N LYS A 594 -3.86 5.49 20.24
CA LYS A 594 -5.32 5.33 20.36
C LYS A 594 -6.11 6.43 19.65
N ASN A 595 -5.44 7.29 18.87
CA ASN A 595 -6.07 8.37 18.12
C ASN A 595 -5.84 8.21 16.61
N PRO A 596 -6.84 8.54 15.78
CA PRO A 596 -6.66 8.54 14.33
C PRO A 596 -5.66 9.63 13.92
N HIS A 597 -4.55 9.20 13.33
CA HIS A 597 -3.56 10.08 12.69
C HIS A 597 -3.42 9.75 11.19
N ILE A 598 -2.34 10.18 10.55
CA ILE A 598 -2.04 9.85 9.16
C ILE A 598 -2.17 8.35 8.89
N SER A 599 -2.89 7.97 7.84
CA SER A 599 -2.82 6.61 7.30
C SER A 599 -1.65 6.53 6.32
N SER A 600 -0.73 5.61 6.60
CA SER A 600 0.59 5.50 5.95
C SER A 600 0.94 4.06 5.59
N HIS A 601 -0.06 3.19 5.52
CA HIS A 601 0.12 1.76 5.24
C HIS A 601 0.75 1.51 3.85
N ASN A 602 0.56 2.44 2.90
CA ASN A 602 1.18 2.44 1.58
C ASN A 602 2.60 3.06 1.53
N ALA A 603 3.18 3.46 2.68
CA ALA A 603 4.50 4.07 2.75
C ALA A 603 5.60 3.07 2.37
N VAL A 604 6.42 3.43 1.40
CA VAL A 604 7.56 2.63 0.96
C VAL A 604 8.81 3.50 0.80
N ARG A 605 9.98 2.85 0.85
CA ARG A 605 11.26 3.52 0.64
C ARG A 605 11.70 3.45 -0.84
N PRO A 606 12.18 4.55 -1.41
CA PRO A 606 12.86 4.54 -2.70
C PRO A 606 14.15 3.71 -2.65
N LYS A 607 14.32 2.73 -3.54
CA LYS A 607 15.62 2.06 -3.76
C LYS A 607 16.58 3.00 -4.52
N ASN A 608 17.86 3.01 -4.13
CA ASN A 608 18.97 3.71 -4.79
C ASN A 608 18.74 5.22 -5.00
N MET A 609 18.49 5.94 -3.91
CA MET A 609 18.37 7.39 -3.93
C MET A 609 19.67 8.05 -4.40
N TYR A 610 19.56 9.02 -5.31
CA TYR A 610 20.61 10.03 -5.45
C TYR A 610 20.73 10.80 -4.12
N HIS A 611 21.94 11.25 -3.75
CA HIS A 611 22.20 12.10 -2.58
C HIS A 611 21.16 13.22 -2.35
N ARG A 612 20.57 13.76 -3.43
CA ARG A 612 19.54 14.81 -3.37
C ARG A 612 18.27 14.39 -2.62
N ALA A 613 17.78 13.17 -2.82
CA ALA A 613 16.53 12.75 -2.21
C ALA A 613 16.72 12.40 -0.71
N GLU A 614 17.87 11.80 -0.35
CA GLU A 614 18.26 11.63 1.07
C GLU A 614 18.42 12.98 1.78
N TRP A 615 18.99 13.97 1.09
CA TRP A 615 19.12 15.34 1.59
C TRP A 615 17.76 16.03 1.77
N HIS A 616 16.81 15.83 0.86
CA HIS A 616 15.44 16.33 1.05
C HIS A 616 14.77 15.71 2.29
N ASN A 617 14.90 14.39 2.47
CA ASN A 617 14.35 13.70 3.63
C ASN A 617 15.02 14.16 4.94
N SER A 618 16.33 14.40 4.95
CA SER A 618 17.02 14.92 6.14
C SER A 618 16.55 16.33 6.51
N ILE A 619 16.40 17.23 5.53
CA ILE A 619 15.83 18.57 5.76
C ILE A 619 14.40 18.50 6.27
N HIS A 620 13.58 17.63 5.67
CA HIS A 620 12.20 17.45 6.09
C HIS A 620 12.12 17.02 7.57
N ARG A 621 12.95 16.06 7.98
CA ARG A 621 13.07 15.62 9.38
C ARG A 621 13.46 16.75 10.32
N VAL A 622 14.48 17.55 9.96
CA VAL A 622 14.92 18.71 10.76
C VAL A 622 13.82 19.76 10.90
N ARG A 623 13.06 20.02 9.82
CA ARG A 623 11.91 20.96 9.87
C ARG A 623 10.83 20.48 10.83
N LEU A 624 10.44 19.21 10.76
CA LEU A 624 9.46 18.64 11.67
C LEU A 624 9.91 18.71 13.13
N GLN A 625 11.18 18.40 13.42
CA GLN A 625 11.74 18.52 14.78
C GLN A 625 11.71 19.99 15.27
N SER A 626 12.09 20.94 14.42
CA SER A 626 12.03 22.37 14.75
C SER A 626 10.59 22.82 15.06
N ASP A 627 9.63 22.38 14.26
CA ASP A 627 8.22 22.74 14.45
C ASP A 627 7.63 22.07 15.71
N HIS A 628 8.01 20.83 16.01
CA HIS A 628 7.65 20.17 17.26
C HIS A 628 8.19 20.93 18.48
N GLN A 629 9.47 21.34 18.46
CA GLN A 629 10.05 22.15 19.53
C GLN A 629 9.32 23.50 19.69
N LYS A 630 8.88 24.13 18.60
CA LYS A 630 8.05 25.34 18.68
C LYS A 630 6.69 25.05 19.32
N ALA A 631 6.08 23.89 19.06
CA ALA A 631 4.84 23.45 19.69
C ALA A 631 5.01 23.30 21.21
N LEU A 632 6.06 22.60 21.65
CA LEU A 632 6.41 22.43 23.07
C LEU A 632 6.59 23.78 23.79
N ARG A 633 7.36 24.70 23.19
CA ARG A 633 7.54 26.05 23.75
C ARG A 633 6.22 26.83 23.89
N ARG A 634 5.23 26.60 23.00
CA ARG A 634 3.91 27.24 23.10
C ARG A 634 3.03 26.59 24.16
N ALA A 635 3.05 25.27 24.27
CA ALA A 635 2.35 24.55 25.33
C ALA A 635 2.87 24.99 26.71
N GLU A 636 4.19 25.10 26.87
CA GLU A 636 4.82 25.56 28.10
C GLU A 636 4.40 27.00 28.47
N LYS A 637 4.43 27.93 27.51
CA LYS A 637 3.94 29.31 27.74
C LYS A 637 2.46 29.37 28.12
N ARG A 638 1.63 28.45 27.62
CA ARG A 638 0.20 28.36 27.99
C ARG A 638 0.06 27.86 29.43
N ARG A 639 0.79 26.82 29.82
CA ARG A 639 0.83 26.29 31.20
C ARG A 639 1.26 27.35 32.21
N GLN A 640 2.28 28.13 31.87
CA GLN A 640 2.76 29.24 32.71
C GLN A 640 1.70 30.33 32.91
N ARG A 641 0.86 30.61 31.90
CA ARG A 641 -0.22 31.60 31.98
C ARG A 641 -1.44 31.10 32.74
N SER A 642 -1.75 29.81 32.69
CA SER A 642 -2.91 29.23 33.38
C SER A 642 -2.66 28.91 34.85
N GLY A 643 -1.45 29.13 35.37
CA GLY A 643 -1.10 28.86 36.77
C GLY A 643 -1.14 27.37 37.14
N SER A 644 -1.25 26.48 36.15
CA SER A 644 -1.34 25.03 36.36
C SER A 644 0.02 24.46 36.75
N LYS A 645 0.18 24.08 38.02
CA LYS A 645 1.29 23.24 38.51
C LYS A 645 0.87 21.77 38.41
N SER A 646 0.95 21.19 37.22
CA SER A 646 0.91 19.74 37.05
C SER A 646 2.33 19.19 36.84
N SER A 647 2.62 18.06 37.48
CA SER A 647 3.93 17.42 37.55
C SER A 647 4.52 17.10 36.18
N ASN A 648 5.84 17.27 36.07
CA ASN A 648 6.67 16.75 34.99
C ASN A 648 6.32 15.28 34.71
N ASN A 649 5.57 15.01 33.64
CA ASN A 649 5.83 13.84 32.82
C ASN A 649 6.65 14.32 31.62
N GLN A 650 7.95 14.53 31.90
CA GLN A 650 8.96 14.46 30.86
C GLN A 650 8.95 13.02 30.34
N GLY A 651 8.39 12.81 29.15
CA GLY A 651 8.64 11.65 28.32
C GLY A 651 9.10 12.15 26.96
N ASP A 652 10.38 11.91 26.67
CA ASP A 652 11.04 12.03 25.36
C ASP A 652 11.36 13.42 24.81
N ALA A 653 12.21 14.13 25.55
CA ALA A 653 13.17 15.07 24.99
C ALA A 653 14.63 14.66 25.28
N SER A 654 14.97 13.38 25.04
CA SER A 654 16.35 12.91 24.77
C SER A 654 16.25 11.55 24.06
N GLY A 655 16.41 11.42 22.74
CA GLY A 655 17.67 11.69 22.07
C GLY A 655 18.54 10.44 21.98
N ALA A 656 18.03 9.32 21.44
CA ALA A 656 18.86 8.30 20.76
C ALA A 656 18.04 7.36 19.84
N TYR A 657 16.89 6.83 20.29
CA TYR A 657 16.14 5.81 19.56
C TYR A 657 14.61 5.88 19.77
N TYR A 658 13.83 5.37 18.81
CA TYR A 658 12.38 5.15 18.88
C TYR A 658 12.11 3.65 19.06
N MET A 659 11.07 3.28 19.82
CA MET A 659 10.73 1.87 20.08
C MET A 659 9.31 1.50 19.60
N PRO A 660 9.07 1.39 18.29
CA PRO A 660 7.83 0.82 17.79
C PRO A 660 7.71 -0.67 18.17
N TYR A 661 6.48 -1.14 18.33
CA TYR A 661 6.18 -2.56 18.53
C TYR A 661 5.98 -3.23 17.17
N ALA A 662 6.68 -4.34 16.94
CA ALA A 662 6.56 -5.19 15.76
C ALA A 662 6.22 -6.61 16.23
N TYR A 663 5.06 -7.14 15.82
CA TYR A 663 4.58 -8.46 16.26
C TYR A 663 4.63 -8.65 17.78
N GLY A 664 4.18 -7.63 18.54
CA GLY A 664 4.19 -7.66 20.01
C GLY A 664 5.54 -7.36 20.68
N TYR A 665 6.65 -7.24 19.92
CA TYR A 665 7.97 -6.98 20.47
C TYR A 665 8.44 -5.53 20.24
N PRO A 666 8.99 -4.83 21.26
CA PRO A 666 9.57 -3.52 21.05
C PRO A 666 10.90 -3.64 20.31
N ILE A 667 11.01 -2.98 19.15
CA ILE A 667 12.23 -2.94 18.35
C ILE A 667 12.86 -1.55 18.39
N VAL A 668 14.19 -1.47 18.48
CA VAL A 668 14.91 -0.21 18.57
C VAL A 668 15.23 0.30 17.15
N VAL A 669 14.75 1.49 16.80
CA VAL A 669 15.09 2.14 15.52
C VAL A 669 15.64 3.56 15.72
N PRO A 670 16.62 4.02 14.93
CA PRO A 670 17.24 5.34 15.13
C PRO A 670 16.26 6.51 14.99
N TYR A 671 15.25 6.35 14.14
CA TYR A 671 14.22 7.37 13.91
C TYR A 671 12.97 6.72 13.34
N TYR A 672 11.82 7.08 13.89
CA TYR A 672 10.52 6.67 13.36
C TYR A 672 9.49 7.78 13.48
N ALA A 673 8.65 7.90 12.46
CA ALA A 673 7.53 8.81 12.43
C ALA A 673 6.31 8.07 11.84
N PRO A 674 5.08 8.43 12.24
CA PRO A 674 3.88 7.75 11.73
C PRO A 674 3.72 7.72 10.21
N TYR A 675 4.38 8.61 9.46
CA TYR A 675 4.32 8.65 7.99
C TYR A 675 5.30 7.68 7.29
N MET A 676 6.24 7.10 8.04
CA MET A 676 7.29 6.25 7.50
C MET A 676 6.80 4.82 7.29
N MET A 677 7.51 4.10 6.42
CA MET A 677 7.34 2.66 6.23
C MET A 677 7.40 1.92 7.56
N ASP A 678 6.51 0.94 7.73
CA ASP A 678 6.43 0.10 8.92
C ASP A 678 7.77 -0.62 9.19
N PRO A 679 8.41 -0.39 10.35
CA PRO A 679 9.71 -0.96 10.68
C PRO A 679 9.67 -2.47 10.94
N SER A 680 8.47 -3.04 11.14
CA SER A 680 8.28 -4.48 11.22
C SER A 680 8.55 -5.18 9.89
N ILE A 681 8.54 -4.48 8.75
CA ILE A 681 8.71 -5.08 7.43
C ILE A 681 10.21 -5.24 7.08
N ASN A 682 10.71 -6.48 6.98
CA ASN A 682 12.01 -6.86 6.43
C ASN A 682 11.88 -7.32 4.98
N CYS A 683 12.66 -6.74 4.07
CA CYS A 683 12.62 -7.15 2.67
C CYS A 683 13.09 -8.59 2.41
N ASP A 684 13.97 -9.13 3.25
CA ASP A 684 14.59 -10.44 3.08
C ASP A 684 13.62 -11.58 3.45
N SER A 685 12.47 -11.28 4.05
CA SER A 685 11.43 -12.25 4.40
C SER A 685 10.56 -12.68 3.20
N TYR A 686 10.61 -11.95 2.07
CA TYR A 686 9.65 -12.09 0.98
C TYR A 686 10.32 -12.34 -0.39
N ALA A 687 9.63 -13.07 -1.26
CA ALA A 687 9.97 -13.23 -2.68
C ALA A 687 10.16 -11.89 -3.41
N ASN A 688 9.24 -10.94 -3.20
CA ASN A 688 9.30 -9.57 -3.72
C ASN A 688 9.29 -8.60 -2.54
N ASN A 689 10.11 -7.55 -2.61
CA ASN A 689 10.23 -6.60 -1.49
C ASN A 689 8.97 -5.71 -1.35
N PRO A 690 8.17 -5.86 -0.28
CA PRO A 690 6.92 -5.12 -0.09
C PRO A 690 7.14 -3.68 0.41
N ALA A 691 8.33 -3.40 0.94
CA ALA A 691 8.73 -2.16 1.60
C ALA A 691 9.37 -1.14 0.64
N CYS A 692 9.47 -1.45 -0.65
CA CYS A 692 10.17 -0.60 -1.60
C CYS A 692 9.41 -0.36 -2.91
N MET A 693 9.78 0.75 -3.53
CA MET A 693 9.53 1.01 -4.95
C MET A 693 10.77 1.65 -5.58
N ASN A 694 10.93 1.52 -6.89
CA ASN A 694 12.12 2.03 -7.56
C ASN A 694 11.82 3.33 -8.30
N PHE A 695 12.63 4.35 -8.02
CA PHE A 695 12.49 5.71 -8.57
C PHE A 695 13.64 6.11 -9.50
N THR A 696 14.68 5.29 -9.63
CA THR A 696 15.90 5.63 -10.38
C THR A 696 15.70 5.35 -11.86
N GLU A 697 15.91 6.34 -12.73
CA GLU A 697 15.77 6.17 -14.18
C GLU A 697 16.63 4.98 -14.66
N GLY A 698 16.03 4.08 -15.44
CA GLY A 698 16.71 2.86 -15.89
C GLY A 698 16.77 1.70 -14.89
N ALA A 699 16.40 1.88 -13.61
CA ALA A 699 16.44 0.81 -12.61
C ALA A 699 15.18 -0.08 -12.59
N THR A 700 15.27 -1.25 -11.93
CA THR A 700 14.22 -2.29 -11.81
C THR A 700 12.99 -1.80 -11.07
N GLY A 701 11.82 -1.69 -11.70
CA GLY A 701 10.64 -1.10 -11.07
C GLY A 701 10.45 0.38 -11.36
N ASN A 702 11.27 0.95 -12.26
CA ASN A 702 11.06 2.27 -12.85
C ASN A 702 10.95 2.19 -14.39
N CYS A 703 10.48 3.28 -15.00
CA CYS A 703 10.19 3.46 -16.42
C CYS A 703 11.36 3.03 -17.35
N CYS A 704 11.01 2.57 -18.56
CA CYS A 704 11.95 2.31 -19.65
C CYS A 704 12.58 3.63 -20.15
N ALA A 705 13.89 3.66 -20.39
CA ALA A 705 14.58 4.82 -20.95
C ALA A 705 13.88 5.31 -22.24
N GLY A 706 13.60 6.62 -22.32
CA GLY A 706 12.78 7.23 -23.38
C GLY A 706 11.30 7.40 -23.01
N THR A 707 10.78 6.60 -22.07
CA THR A 707 9.44 6.79 -21.46
C THR A 707 9.47 7.66 -20.20
N CYS A 708 10.66 8.02 -19.71
CA CYS A 708 10.85 8.93 -18.59
C CYS A 708 10.80 10.41 -19.03
N GLY A 709 10.22 11.26 -18.18
CA GLY A 709 10.30 12.73 -18.22
C GLY A 709 10.12 13.25 -16.80
N GLY A 710 10.71 14.40 -16.45
CA GLY A 710 10.92 14.88 -15.08
C GLY A 710 9.70 15.06 -14.16
N THR A 711 8.49 14.76 -14.62
CA THR A 711 7.24 14.80 -13.84
C THR A 711 6.67 13.42 -13.51
N VAL A 712 7.09 12.37 -14.23
CA VAL A 712 6.45 11.04 -14.21
C VAL A 712 6.80 10.21 -12.97
N ALA A 713 7.67 10.69 -12.09
CA ALA A 713 8.41 9.82 -11.17
C ALA A 713 7.68 9.33 -9.91
N ALA A 714 6.43 9.69 -9.56
CA ALA A 714 5.80 9.07 -8.37
C ALA A 714 4.30 8.96 -8.43
N GLY A 715 3.76 7.88 -7.85
CA GLY A 715 2.34 7.65 -7.60
C GLY A 715 1.67 8.88 -7.04
N GLY A 716 0.96 9.59 -7.90
CA GLY A 716 0.04 10.65 -7.53
C GLY A 716 -1.35 10.15 -7.86
N CYS A 717 -2.24 10.09 -6.87
CA CYS A 717 -3.60 9.56 -6.94
C CYS A 717 -4.56 10.36 -7.83
N ALA A 718 -4.06 11.17 -8.75
CA ALA A 718 -4.89 11.90 -9.66
C ALA A 718 -4.13 12.04 -10.98
N ALA A 719 -4.87 11.86 -12.07
CA ALA A 719 -4.34 11.88 -13.42
C ALA A 719 -3.27 12.95 -13.51
N ASP A 720 -2.04 12.54 -13.83
CA ASP A 720 -0.90 13.45 -13.98
C ASP A 720 -1.12 14.20 -15.31
N SER A 721 -2.15 15.06 -15.28
CA SER A 721 -2.59 15.94 -16.34
C SER A 721 -1.63 17.11 -16.34
N GLY A 722 -0.82 17.16 -17.40
CA GLY A 722 0.38 17.95 -17.48
C GLY A 722 0.25 19.41 -17.03
N SER A 723 1.24 19.85 -16.26
CA SER A 723 1.86 21.16 -16.43
C SER A 723 3.30 21.10 -15.93
N GLY A 724 4.17 21.83 -16.62
CA GLY A 724 5.61 21.78 -16.46
C GLY A 724 6.09 22.05 -15.04
N GLY A 725 7.26 21.51 -14.73
CA GLY A 725 7.94 21.79 -13.48
C GLY A 725 8.11 23.30 -13.28
N CYS A 726 7.65 23.79 -12.14
CA CYS A 726 8.34 24.89 -11.50
C CYS A 726 9.32 24.26 -10.51
N GLY A 727 10.60 24.30 -10.87
CA GLY A 727 11.67 24.16 -9.90
C GLY A 727 11.42 25.14 -8.75
N GLY A 728 11.71 24.69 -7.53
CA GLY A 728 11.65 25.54 -6.36
C GLY A 728 12.62 26.70 -6.50
N SER A 729 12.12 27.85 -6.94
CA SER A 729 12.69 29.15 -6.65
C SER A 729 11.72 29.85 -5.70
N GLY A 730 12.22 30.19 -4.52
CA GLY A 730 11.46 30.99 -3.56
C GLY A 730 11.03 32.30 -4.20
N GLY A 731 9.75 32.64 -4.07
CA GLY A 731 9.21 33.93 -4.46
C GLY A 731 8.21 34.36 -3.41
N GLY A 732 8.59 35.35 -2.60
CA GLY A 732 7.65 36.06 -1.75
C GLY A 732 6.63 36.80 -2.61
N CYS A 733 5.35 36.57 -2.34
CA CYS A 733 4.27 37.34 -2.96
C CYS A 733 4.18 38.69 -2.24
N GLY A 734 4.76 39.73 -2.85
CA GLY A 734 4.47 41.14 -2.54
C GLY A 734 3.07 41.50 -3.04
N GLY A 735 2.31 42.18 -2.20
CA GLY A 735 0.93 42.57 -2.46
C GLY A 735 0.79 43.64 -3.53
N SER A 736 -0.33 43.59 -4.24
CA SER A 736 -0.80 44.61 -5.16
C SER A 736 -1.10 45.92 -4.43
N ALA A 737 -0.57 47.03 -4.97
CA ALA A 737 -1.14 48.37 -4.83
C ALA A 737 -1.18 48.98 -6.24
N GLY A 738 -2.30 49.63 -6.57
CA GLY A 738 -2.67 50.03 -7.92
C GLY A 738 -1.88 51.20 -8.51
N GLY A 739 -2.11 51.44 -9.80
CA GLY A 739 -1.63 52.63 -10.51
C GLY A 739 -1.79 52.47 -12.02
N GLY A 740 -2.61 53.34 -12.61
CA GLY A 740 -3.04 53.32 -14.01
C GLY A 740 -1.98 53.48 -15.10
N CYS A 741 -2.49 53.30 -16.32
CA CYS A 741 -2.16 54.04 -17.54
C CYS A 741 -0.89 53.65 -18.34
N GLY A 742 -1.08 53.43 -19.64
CA GLY A 742 -0.13 53.84 -20.69
C GLY A 742 0.38 52.72 -21.58
N GLY A 743 0.14 52.86 -22.89
CA GLY A 743 0.52 51.91 -23.94
C GLY A 743 1.91 52.12 -24.56
N GLY A 744 2.17 51.34 -25.62
CA GLY A 744 3.38 51.39 -26.46
C GLY A 744 4.53 50.57 -25.87
N GLY A 745 5.29 49.74 -26.59
CA GLY A 745 5.52 49.58 -28.02
C GLY A 745 7.03 49.30 -28.21
N GLY A 746 7.38 48.21 -28.92
CA GLY A 746 8.58 48.09 -29.76
C GLY A 746 9.99 47.93 -29.15
N GLY A 747 10.72 46.92 -29.68
CA GLY A 747 12.19 46.86 -29.82
C GLY A 747 12.99 46.59 -28.54
N GLY A 748 14.11 45.88 -28.49
CA GLY A 748 15.06 45.41 -29.51
C GLY A 748 16.48 45.49 -28.92
N GLY A 749 17.30 44.45 -29.08
CA GLY A 749 18.75 44.42 -28.77
C GLY A 749 19.11 44.42 -27.27
N GLY A 750 20.18 43.81 -26.77
CA GLY A 750 21.36 43.23 -27.40
C GLY A 750 22.57 43.51 -26.49
N GLY A 751 23.25 42.45 -26.04
CA GLY A 751 24.69 42.45 -25.72
C GLY A 751 25.16 42.99 -24.36
N GLY A 752 26.23 42.36 -23.86
CA GLY A 752 27.29 43.09 -23.17
C GLY A 752 27.68 42.61 -21.77
N CYS A 753 28.73 41.81 -21.69
CA CYS A 753 29.44 41.40 -20.49
C CYS A 753 30.38 42.49 -19.93
N GLY A 754 30.77 42.34 -18.65
CA GLY A 754 31.89 43.05 -17.98
C GLY A 754 31.39 43.79 -16.73
N GLY A 755 31.91 43.62 -15.52
CA GLY A 755 33.22 43.17 -15.06
C GLY A 755 33.84 44.29 -14.21
N GLY A 756 34.12 44.03 -12.92
CA GLY A 756 34.75 44.94 -11.95
C GLY A 756 33.85 45.18 -10.74
N GLY A 757 34.21 44.95 -9.48
CA GLY A 757 35.52 44.82 -8.84
C GLY A 757 35.77 46.03 -7.93
N GLY A 758 35.82 45.80 -6.62
CA GLY A 758 36.38 46.73 -5.64
C GLY A 758 35.44 47.13 -4.49
N GLY A 759 35.75 46.66 -3.27
CA GLY A 759 35.11 47.05 -2.02
C GLY A 759 35.01 45.91 -1.03
#